data_AF-A0A3Q2QEK9-F1
#
_entry.id   AF-A0A3Q2QEK9-F1
#
_cell.length_a   1.000
_cell.length_b   1.000
_cell.length_c   1.000
_cell.angle_alpha   90.00
_cell.angle_beta   90.00
_cell.angle_gamma   90.00
#
_symmetry.space_group_name_H-M   'P 1'
#
loop_
_entity.id
_entity.type
_entity.pdbx_description
1 polymer ?
#
loop_
_entity_poly.entity_id
_entity_poly.type
_entity_poly.pdbx_seq_one_letter_code
_entity_poly.pdbx_strand_id
1 'polypeptide(L)'
;KKKEKEAKEAKEKEQEKEKEQEKEKEKEKEKEKEKQKEKEKEKAKEKDKDKPKEIFVINPAGNLYYNWLFIITVPVMYNWTMIIARACFEELQHDYILYWVVLDYSSDLIYLADMFFRTRTGYLEQGLLVKDEKLLRENYVKSFQFRLDFVSMLPTDVFYFVLGLEYPEIRINKLLRIGRMMEFFTRTETKTNYPNIFRIGNLIMYILIIIHWNACLYFSFSKLIGFGADDWVYPALDDPEEPAFGEPMRKYAFSLYWSTLTLTTIGETPPPALDSEFLFHVMDFLVGVLIFATIVGNIATMISNMNAAQAQFQSRIDNIKQYMQVRKVSKELELRVIKWFDYLWNNGKAQDEREVLRYLPDKLRAEIGIQVHMDTLKKVRIFADCEAGLLIQLVLKLRPQVFSPGDYICKKGDIGREMYIIKDGKLAVVADDGVTQFVVLGSGSYFGEISILNIKGSKAGNRRTANIRSVGYSDLFCLSKDDLMESLTEYPDAKAMLEEKGRQILMKDGLIDLDPANIKPEVKELEEKVSKLYSTMELMQIKLKKVLGNYKSAGKALRQRIADLERLSGEEVEEEVEEEEQEKKDAKEETPDEKVEGDKEEKTEEEKDEVTQMDEGKGGEGEEEATDETEVKDEDAEEEKTK
;
A
#
# COMPACT_ATOMS: atom_id res chain seq x y z
N LYS A 1 36.95 -11.47 -102.07
CA LYS A 1 35.60 -12.08 -102.29
C LYS A 1 35.47 -13.52 -101.75
N LYS A 2 35.85 -14.63 -102.42
CA LYS A 2 35.54 -15.99 -101.88
C LYS A 2 36.24 -16.32 -100.53
N LYS A 3 37.58 -16.23 -100.48
CA LYS A 3 38.38 -16.41 -99.23
C LYS A 3 37.97 -15.49 -98.07
N GLU A 4 37.46 -14.30 -98.41
CA GLU A 4 37.06 -13.26 -97.47
C GLU A 4 35.69 -13.57 -96.83
N LYS A 5 34.83 -14.30 -97.55
CA LYS A 5 33.57 -14.82 -97.03
C LYS A 5 33.80 -16.04 -96.13
N GLU A 6 34.67 -16.95 -96.53
CA GLU A 6 35.10 -18.11 -95.73
C GLU A 6 35.75 -17.66 -94.40
N ALA A 7 36.56 -16.61 -94.40
CA ALA A 7 37.15 -16.04 -93.17
C ALA A 7 36.11 -15.37 -92.25
N LYS A 8 35.01 -14.82 -92.79
CA LYS A 8 33.89 -14.29 -91.99
C LYS A 8 33.05 -15.42 -91.38
N GLU A 9 32.68 -16.42 -92.18
CA GLU A 9 31.90 -17.58 -91.70
C GLU A 9 32.69 -18.39 -90.64
N ALA A 10 34.03 -18.42 -90.73
CA ALA A 10 34.88 -18.99 -89.68
C ALA A 10 34.82 -18.19 -88.37
N LYS A 11 34.94 -16.85 -88.42
CA LYS A 11 34.85 -15.99 -87.23
C LYS A 11 33.47 -15.99 -86.59
N GLU A 12 32.38 -16.04 -87.37
CA GLU A 12 31.02 -16.15 -86.82
C GLU A 12 30.83 -17.47 -86.05
N LYS A 13 31.33 -18.60 -86.58
CA LYS A 13 31.30 -19.90 -85.89
C LYS A 13 32.17 -19.96 -84.64
N GLU A 14 33.28 -19.22 -84.61
CA GLU A 14 34.13 -19.09 -83.44
C GLU A 14 33.43 -18.28 -82.33
N GLN A 15 32.80 -17.16 -82.70
CA GLN A 15 31.98 -16.34 -81.79
C GLN A 15 30.70 -17.04 -81.29
N GLU A 16 30.06 -17.90 -82.10
CA GLU A 16 28.95 -18.73 -81.61
C GLU A 16 29.41 -19.74 -80.55
N LYS A 17 30.57 -20.38 -80.74
CA LYS A 17 31.13 -21.32 -79.76
C LYS A 17 31.53 -20.64 -78.45
N GLU A 18 32.13 -19.45 -78.51
CA GLU A 18 32.42 -18.68 -77.29
C GLU A 18 31.13 -18.34 -76.52
N LYS A 19 30.06 -17.93 -77.22
CA LYS A 19 28.75 -17.64 -76.62
C LYS A 19 28.05 -18.88 -76.05
N GLU A 20 28.22 -20.06 -76.64
CA GLU A 20 27.73 -21.31 -76.04
C GLU A 20 28.50 -21.64 -74.75
N GLN A 21 29.83 -21.51 -74.75
CA GLN A 21 30.65 -21.76 -73.55
C GLN A 21 30.37 -20.76 -72.41
N GLU A 22 30.09 -19.49 -72.71
CA GLU A 22 29.64 -18.53 -71.69
C GLU A 22 28.28 -18.94 -71.09
N LYS A 23 27.31 -19.35 -71.93
CA LYS A 23 26.00 -19.81 -71.47
C LYS A 23 26.06 -21.09 -70.64
N GLU A 24 26.97 -22.02 -70.93
CA GLU A 24 27.19 -23.19 -70.06
C GLU A 24 27.78 -22.78 -68.71
N LYS A 25 28.78 -21.89 -68.68
CA LYS A 25 29.37 -21.35 -67.45
C LYS A 25 28.37 -20.57 -66.60
N GLU A 26 27.44 -19.84 -67.21
CA GLU A 26 26.33 -19.19 -66.47
C GLU A 26 25.38 -20.23 -65.85
N LYS A 27 24.99 -21.26 -66.61
CA LYS A 27 24.13 -22.34 -66.09
C LYS A 27 24.79 -23.15 -64.96
N GLU A 28 26.10 -23.37 -64.99
CA GLU A 28 26.81 -23.98 -63.87
C GLU A 28 26.79 -23.07 -62.64
N LYS A 29 27.05 -21.76 -62.80
CA LYS A 29 26.98 -20.78 -61.70
C LYS A 29 25.57 -20.66 -61.10
N GLU A 30 24.51 -20.77 -61.90
CA GLU A 30 23.14 -20.84 -61.38
C GLU A 30 22.91 -22.12 -60.56
N LYS A 31 23.32 -23.28 -61.07
CA LYS A 31 23.20 -24.56 -60.34
C LYS A 31 24.02 -24.57 -59.04
N GLU A 32 25.18 -23.93 -58.99
CA GLU A 32 25.93 -23.75 -57.75
C GLU A 32 25.21 -22.83 -56.76
N LYS A 33 24.62 -21.72 -57.24
CA LYS A 33 23.81 -20.82 -56.40
C LYS A 33 22.55 -21.50 -55.87
N GLU A 34 21.88 -22.36 -56.66
CA GLU A 34 20.75 -23.15 -56.16
C GLU A 34 21.20 -24.16 -55.10
N LYS A 35 22.28 -24.92 -55.33
CA LYS A 35 22.84 -25.83 -54.34
C LYS A 35 23.31 -25.13 -53.05
N GLN A 36 23.84 -23.91 -53.14
CA GLN A 36 24.14 -23.09 -51.97
C GLN A 36 22.86 -22.68 -51.23
N LYS A 37 21.83 -22.20 -51.93
CA LYS A 37 20.52 -21.86 -51.33
C LYS A 37 19.83 -23.06 -50.70
N GLU A 38 19.94 -24.26 -51.27
CA GLU A 38 19.42 -25.48 -50.66
C GLU A 38 20.19 -25.83 -49.39
N LYS A 39 21.53 -25.81 -49.42
CA LYS A 39 22.36 -26.03 -48.21
C LYS A 39 22.12 -24.98 -47.13
N GLU A 40 21.86 -23.73 -47.49
CA GLU A 40 21.46 -22.69 -46.53
C GLU A 40 20.06 -22.94 -45.95
N LYS A 41 19.10 -23.39 -46.76
CA LYS A 41 17.77 -23.80 -46.30
C LYS A 41 17.83 -25.04 -45.40
N GLU A 42 18.70 -26.00 -45.67
CA GLU A 42 18.92 -27.17 -44.81
C GLU A 42 19.56 -26.74 -43.48
N LYS A 43 20.64 -25.95 -43.51
CA LYS A 43 21.26 -25.38 -42.30
C LYS A 43 20.29 -24.51 -41.49
N ALA A 44 19.39 -23.78 -42.14
CA ALA A 44 18.34 -23.03 -41.47
C ALA A 44 17.32 -23.97 -40.81
N LYS A 45 16.89 -25.05 -41.48
CA LYS A 45 16.01 -26.08 -40.92
C LYS A 45 16.65 -26.88 -39.79
N GLU A 46 17.97 -27.09 -39.81
CA GLU A 46 18.71 -27.69 -38.68
C GLU A 46 18.76 -26.71 -37.50
N LYS A 47 19.14 -25.44 -37.73
CA LYS A 47 19.10 -24.40 -36.68
C LYS A 47 17.72 -24.18 -36.06
N ASP A 48 16.63 -24.40 -36.82
CA ASP A 48 15.26 -24.29 -36.31
C ASP A 48 14.82 -25.55 -35.53
N LYS A 49 15.44 -26.71 -35.77
CA LYS A 49 15.30 -27.92 -34.92
C LYS A 49 16.09 -27.82 -33.62
N ASP A 50 17.21 -27.09 -33.63
CA ASP A 50 18.08 -26.86 -32.46
C ASP A 50 17.60 -25.73 -31.54
N LYS A 51 16.57 -24.97 -31.92
CA LYS A 51 15.88 -24.11 -30.96
C LYS A 51 15.25 -25.00 -29.88
N PRO A 52 15.48 -24.74 -28.58
CA PRO A 52 14.78 -25.47 -27.54
C PRO A 52 13.28 -25.23 -27.73
N LYS A 53 12.53 -26.32 -27.97
CA LYS A 53 11.07 -26.26 -28.07
C LYS A 53 10.55 -25.50 -26.85
N GLU A 54 9.74 -24.47 -27.05
CA GLU A 54 9.15 -23.74 -25.92
C GLU A 54 8.22 -24.69 -25.16
N ILE A 55 8.74 -25.26 -24.07
CA ILE A 55 7.98 -26.18 -23.23
C ILE A 55 6.86 -25.36 -22.59
N PHE A 56 5.63 -25.87 -22.69
CA PHE A 56 4.50 -25.28 -22.02
C PHE A 56 4.68 -25.39 -20.50
N VAL A 57 5.07 -24.28 -19.89
CA VAL A 57 5.26 -24.11 -18.45
C VAL A 57 4.13 -23.23 -17.92
N ILE A 58 3.43 -23.73 -16.90
CA ILE A 58 2.32 -23.04 -16.29
C ILE A 58 2.87 -21.95 -15.38
N ASN A 59 2.59 -20.69 -15.71
CA ASN A 59 2.91 -19.57 -14.85
C ASN A 59 2.02 -19.63 -13.58
N PRO A 60 2.57 -19.75 -12.37
CA PRO A 60 1.79 -19.82 -11.13
C PRO A 60 0.99 -18.53 -10.87
N ALA A 61 1.42 -17.37 -11.39
CA ALA A 61 0.66 -16.12 -11.29
C ALA A 61 -0.47 -16.01 -12.34
N GLY A 62 -0.50 -16.89 -13.34
CA GLY A 62 -1.44 -16.84 -14.46
C GLY A 62 -2.86 -17.28 -14.11
N ASN A 63 -3.83 -16.82 -14.90
CA ASN A 63 -5.23 -17.22 -14.73
C ASN A 63 -5.47 -18.71 -15.00
N LEU A 64 -4.66 -19.37 -15.84
CA LEU A 64 -4.74 -20.82 -16.04
C LEU A 64 -4.53 -21.60 -14.74
N TYR A 65 -3.50 -21.24 -13.96
CA TYR A 65 -3.19 -21.89 -12.68
C TYR A 65 -4.30 -21.64 -11.65
N TYR A 66 -4.85 -20.43 -11.62
CA TYR A 66 -5.97 -20.06 -10.75
C TYR A 66 -7.27 -20.81 -11.10
N ASN A 67 -7.62 -20.89 -12.38
CA ASN A 67 -8.81 -21.62 -12.84
C ASN A 67 -8.66 -23.13 -12.61
N TRP A 68 -7.44 -23.67 -12.77
CA TRP A 68 -7.15 -25.05 -12.44
C TRP A 68 -7.33 -25.33 -10.95
N LEU A 69 -6.82 -24.46 -10.07
CA LEU A 69 -7.04 -24.56 -8.63
C LEU A 69 -8.53 -24.60 -8.25
N PHE A 70 -9.38 -23.78 -8.90
CA PHE A 70 -10.83 -23.86 -8.70
C PHE A 70 -11.39 -25.24 -9.09
N ILE A 71 -10.96 -25.81 -10.22
CA ILE A 71 -11.34 -27.17 -10.64
C ILE A 71 -10.90 -28.22 -9.62
N ILE A 72 -9.73 -28.07 -8.97
CA ILE A 72 -9.27 -28.99 -7.91
C ILE A 72 -10.03 -28.83 -6.60
N THR A 73 -10.52 -27.63 -6.27
CA THR A 73 -11.33 -27.42 -5.04
C THR A 73 -12.62 -28.25 -5.05
N VAL A 74 -13.24 -28.47 -6.22
CA VAL A 74 -14.49 -29.26 -6.35
C VAL A 74 -14.35 -30.71 -5.86
N PRO A 75 -13.42 -31.55 -6.37
CA PRO A 75 -13.22 -32.90 -5.85
C PRO A 75 -12.73 -32.92 -4.41
N VAL A 76 -11.98 -31.92 -3.93
CA VAL A 76 -11.58 -31.87 -2.51
C VAL A 76 -12.80 -31.66 -1.61
N MET A 77 -13.67 -30.70 -1.93
CA MET A 77 -14.95 -30.51 -1.22
C MET A 77 -15.82 -31.76 -1.26
N TYR A 78 -15.98 -32.37 -2.44
CA TYR A 78 -16.74 -33.62 -2.62
C TYR A 78 -16.21 -34.74 -1.72
N ASN A 79 -14.91 -34.99 -1.71
CA ASN A 79 -14.33 -36.04 -0.87
C ASN A 79 -14.47 -35.70 0.64
N TRP A 80 -14.32 -34.42 1.01
CA TRP A 80 -14.45 -33.96 2.40
C TRP A 80 -15.88 -34.02 2.98
N THR A 81 -16.93 -33.97 2.16
CA THR A 81 -18.32 -34.17 2.63
C THR A 81 -18.81 -35.58 2.38
N MET A 82 -18.62 -36.12 1.18
CA MET A 82 -19.32 -37.34 0.77
C MET A 82 -18.71 -38.63 1.34
N ILE A 83 -17.40 -38.69 1.64
CA ILE A 83 -16.79 -39.90 2.22
C ILE A 83 -17.39 -40.19 3.60
N ILE A 84 -17.41 -39.20 4.49
CA ILE A 84 -17.95 -39.37 5.85
C ILE A 84 -19.47 -39.58 5.82
N ALA A 85 -20.20 -38.85 4.97
CA ALA A 85 -21.64 -39.04 4.81
C ALA A 85 -21.99 -40.46 4.34
N ARG A 86 -21.28 -41.00 3.34
CA ARG A 86 -21.51 -42.36 2.82
C ARG A 86 -21.10 -43.45 3.81
N ALA A 87 -20.10 -43.20 4.65
CA ALA A 87 -19.68 -44.15 5.70
C ALA A 87 -20.70 -44.23 6.86
N CYS A 88 -21.34 -43.12 7.22
CA CYS A 88 -22.29 -43.10 8.33
C CYS A 88 -23.74 -43.39 7.89
N PHE A 89 -24.15 -42.96 6.69
CA PHE A 89 -25.48 -43.20 6.13
C PHE A 89 -25.41 -44.23 5.00
N GLU A 90 -25.33 -45.51 5.36
CA GLU A 90 -25.11 -46.64 4.43
C GLU A 90 -26.09 -46.70 3.26
N GLU A 91 -27.36 -46.34 3.44
CA GLU A 91 -28.38 -46.26 2.38
C GLU A 91 -27.90 -45.40 1.20
N LEU A 92 -27.20 -44.30 1.50
CA LEU A 92 -26.60 -43.43 0.49
C LEU A 92 -25.58 -44.18 -0.37
N GLN A 93 -24.73 -45.01 0.25
CA GLN A 93 -23.71 -45.82 -0.44
C GLN A 93 -24.34 -46.93 -1.29
N HIS A 94 -25.34 -47.64 -0.77
CA HIS A 94 -25.96 -48.80 -1.41
C HIS A 94 -26.84 -48.43 -2.60
N ASP A 95 -27.79 -47.49 -2.42
CA ASP A 95 -28.78 -47.14 -3.45
C ASP A 95 -28.15 -46.48 -4.70
N TYR A 96 -27.04 -45.78 -4.52
CA TYR A 96 -26.42 -44.94 -5.55
C TYR A 96 -24.98 -45.38 -5.92
N ILE A 97 -24.59 -46.62 -5.60
CA ILE A 97 -23.23 -47.14 -5.75
C ILE A 97 -22.57 -46.85 -7.13
N LEU A 98 -23.34 -46.95 -8.23
CA LEU A 98 -22.84 -46.67 -9.58
C LEU A 98 -22.45 -45.20 -9.77
N TYR A 99 -23.25 -44.27 -9.22
CA TYR A 99 -22.96 -42.84 -9.29
C TYR A 99 -21.72 -42.50 -8.47
N TRP A 100 -21.57 -43.09 -7.29
CA TRP A 100 -20.38 -42.90 -6.47
C TRP A 100 -19.11 -43.42 -7.11
N VAL A 101 -19.15 -44.62 -7.70
CA VAL A 101 -18.02 -45.17 -8.47
C VAL A 101 -17.59 -44.20 -9.58
N VAL A 102 -18.54 -43.63 -10.33
CA VAL A 102 -18.23 -42.65 -11.39
C VAL A 102 -17.62 -41.36 -10.81
N LEU A 103 -18.21 -40.81 -9.74
CA LEU A 103 -17.74 -39.56 -9.12
C LEU A 103 -16.36 -39.74 -8.46
N ASP A 104 -16.17 -40.83 -7.72
CA ASP A 104 -14.92 -41.19 -7.02
C ASP A 104 -13.75 -41.30 -8.00
N TYR A 105 -13.89 -42.11 -9.06
CA TYR A 105 -12.83 -42.25 -10.06
C TYR A 105 -12.67 -41.01 -10.96
N SER A 106 -13.71 -40.19 -11.15
CA SER A 106 -13.56 -38.87 -11.80
C SER A 106 -12.71 -37.92 -10.95
N SER A 107 -12.86 -37.95 -9.61
CA SER A 107 -12.06 -37.14 -8.68
C SER A 107 -10.59 -37.59 -8.68
N ASP A 108 -10.34 -38.90 -8.73
CA ASP A 108 -8.99 -39.47 -8.84
C ASP A 108 -8.30 -39.11 -10.17
N LEU A 109 -9.04 -39.12 -11.29
CA LEU A 109 -8.52 -38.68 -12.59
C LEU A 109 -8.10 -37.20 -12.55
N ILE A 110 -8.89 -36.34 -11.89
CA ILE A 110 -8.58 -34.92 -11.71
C ILE A 110 -7.33 -34.75 -10.81
N TYR A 111 -7.19 -35.54 -9.73
CA TYR A 111 -5.99 -35.51 -8.89
C TYR A 111 -4.72 -36.02 -9.58
N LEU A 112 -4.82 -37.03 -10.45
CA LEU A 112 -3.71 -37.48 -11.30
C LEU A 112 -3.31 -36.39 -12.31
N ALA A 113 -4.30 -35.73 -12.92
CA ALA A 113 -4.06 -34.58 -13.78
C ALA A 113 -3.39 -33.43 -13.02
N ASP A 114 -3.77 -33.17 -11.75
CA ASP A 114 -3.13 -32.14 -10.92
C ASP A 114 -1.65 -32.47 -10.62
N MET A 115 -1.32 -33.73 -10.34
CA MET A 115 0.06 -34.13 -10.14
C MET A 115 0.90 -33.92 -11.40
N PHE A 116 0.36 -34.24 -12.58
CA PHE A 116 1.02 -33.95 -13.85
C PHE A 116 1.16 -32.43 -14.07
N PHE A 117 0.09 -31.67 -13.86
CA PHE A 117 0.07 -30.20 -13.97
C PHE A 117 1.15 -29.57 -13.07
N ARG A 118 1.29 -30.04 -11.83
CA ARG A 118 2.33 -29.59 -10.89
C ARG A 118 3.77 -29.87 -11.34
N THR A 119 4.04 -30.94 -12.09
CA THR A 119 5.38 -31.15 -12.69
C THR A 119 5.76 -30.10 -13.74
N ARG A 120 4.77 -29.34 -14.26
CA ARG A 120 4.94 -28.29 -15.27
C ARG A 120 4.63 -26.88 -14.74
N THR A 121 4.39 -26.71 -13.44
CA THR A 121 4.21 -25.40 -12.80
C THR A 121 5.56 -24.76 -12.56
N GLY A 122 5.76 -23.56 -13.12
CA GLY A 122 6.97 -22.77 -12.91
C GLY A 122 7.08 -22.24 -11.48
N TYR A 123 8.31 -21.97 -11.03
CA TYR A 123 8.58 -21.26 -9.79
C TYR A 123 9.52 -20.06 -10.07
N LEU A 124 9.59 -19.11 -9.14
CA LEU A 124 10.46 -17.94 -9.26
C LEU A 124 11.80 -18.21 -8.59
N GLU A 125 12.89 -17.99 -9.32
CA GLU A 125 14.25 -18.04 -8.83
C GLU A 125 14.95 -16.73 -9.23
N GLN A 126 15.46 -15.98 -8.26
CA GLN A 126 16.03 -14.64 -8.46
C GLN A 126 15.07 -13.66 -9.22
N GLY A 127 13.75 -13.84 -9.06
CA GLY A 127 12.73 -13.05 -9.75
C GLY A 127 12.43 -13.49 -11.20
N LEU A 128 13.16 -14.47 -11.74
CA LEU A 128 12.90 -15.06 -13.05
C LEU A 128 12.06 -16.32 -12.93
N LEU A 129 11.10 -16.50 -13.86
CA LEU A 129 10.29 -17.72 -13.93
C LEU A 129 11.13 -18.85 -14.54
N VAL A 130 11.46 -19.86 -13.74
CA VAL A 130 12.16 -21.06 -14.18
C VAL A 130 11.27 -21.88 -15.12
N LYS A 131 11.85 -22.34 -16.24
CA LYS A 131 11.13 -23.08 -17.30
C LYS A 131 11.73 -24.46 -17.65
N ASP A 132 12.81 -24.89 -17.01
CA ASP A 132 13.41 -26.20 -17.27
C ASP A 132 12.59 -27.32 -16.63
N GLU A 133 12.02 -28.20 -17.46
CA GLU A 133 11.18 -29.33 -17.02
C GLU A 133 11.85 -30.23 -15.98
N LYS A 134 13.16 -30.47 -16.06
CA LYS A 134 13.86 -31.30 -15.07
C LYS A 134 13.85 -30.62 -13.70
N LEU A 135 14.19 -29.33 -13.69
CA LEU A 135 14.28 -28.53 -12.48
C LEU A 135 12.91 -28.32 -11.83
N LEU A 136 11.85 -28.10 -12.63
CA LEU A 136 10.46 -28.05 -12.14
C LEU A 136 10.03 -29.38 -11.51
N ARG A 137 10.28 -30.51 -12.19
CA ARG A 137 9.94 -31.84 -11.68
C ARG A 137 10.70 -32.18 -10.41
N GLU A 138 12.00 -31.90 -10.35
CA GLU A 138 12.81 -32.13 -9.15
C GLU A 138 12.33 -31.29 -7.97
N ASN A 139 12.02 -30.01 -8.18
CA ASN A 139 11.50 -29.13 -7.14
C ASN A 139 10.17 -29.68 -6.58
N TYR A 140 9.25 -30.09 -7.45
CA TYR A 140 7.98 -30.69 -7.02
C TYR A 140 8.19 -32.02 -6.26
N VAL A 141 9.00 -32.95 -6.78
CA VAL A 141 9.23 -34.27 -6.14
C VAL A 141 9.94 -34.13 -4.78
N LYS A 142 10.81 -33.13 -4.61
CA LYS A 142 11.46 -32.82 -3.32
C LYS A 142 10.50 -32.15 -2.31
N SER A 143 9.41 -31.52 -2.78
CA SER A 143 8.46 -30.82 -1.92
C SER A 143 7.67 -31.75 -1.00
N PHE A 144 7.29 -31.24 0.19
CA PHE A 144 6.40 -31.97 1.11
C PHE A 144 5.02 -32.25 0.48
N GLN A 145 4.52 -31.33 -0.35
CA GLN A 145 3.23 -31.48 -1.05
C GLN A 145 3.19 -32.73 -1.93
N PHE A 146 4.27 -33.07 -2.64
CA PHE A 146 4.32 -34.30 -3.44
C PHE A 146 4.15 -35.57 -2.61
N ARG A 147 4.59 -35.58 -1.34
CA ARG A 147 4.38 -36.72 -0.43
C ARG A 147 2.90 -36.88 -0.09
N LEU A 148 2.21 -35.79 0.24
CA LEU A 148 0.75 -35.79 0.47
C LEU A 148 -0.02 -36.21 -0.80
N ASP A 149 0.36 -35.63 -1.94
CA ASP A 149 -0.24 -35.95 -3.23
C ASP A 149 -0.07 -37.44 -3.57
N PHE A 150 1.11 -38.01 -3.35
CA PHE A 150 1.37 -39.45 -3.54
C PHE A 150 0.55 -40.35 -2.61
N VAL A 151 0.53 -40.06 -1.30
CA VAL A 151 -0.24 -40.86 -0.32
C VAL A 151 -1.75 -40.83 -0.61
N SER A 152 -2.28 -39.68 -1.05
CA SER A 152 -3.69 -39.57 -1.47
C SER A 152 -4.04 -40.39 -2.72
N MET A 153 -3.05 -40.73 -3.56
CA MET A 153 -3.23 -41.54 -4.76
C MET A 153 -2.89 -43.02 -4.57
N LEU A 154 -2.58 -43.46 -3.34
CA LEU A 154 -2.48 -44.89 -3.05
C LEU A 154 -3.82 -45.57 -3.39
N PRO A 155 -3.80 -46.73 -4.07
CA PRO A 155 -5.00 -47.43 -4.53
C PRO A 155 -5.63 -48.24 -3.39
N THR A 156 -6.08 -47.53 -2.35
CA THR A 156 -6.76 -48.15 -1.19
C THR A 156 -8.06 -48.86 -1.62
N ASP A 157 -8.69 -48.44 -2.72
CA ASP A 157 -9.84 -49.09 -3.34
C ASP A 157 -9.64 -50.59 -3.63
N VAL A 158 -8.40 -51.08 -3.73
CA VAL A 158 -8.11 -52.52 -3.88
C VAL A 158 -8.66 -53.33 -2.69
N PHE A 159 -8.81 -52.72 -1.51
CA PHE A 159 -9.42 -53.38 -0.36
C PHE A 159 -10.93 -53.65 -0.53
N TYR A 160 -11.64 -52.98 -1.46
CA TYR A 160 -13.03 -53.32 -1.78
C TYR A 160 -13.19 -54.76 -2.32
N PHE A 161 -12.16 -55.35 -2.93
CA PHE A 161 -12.19 -56.75 -3.37
C PHE A 161 -12.16 -57.76 -2.20
N VAL A 162 -11.80 -57.32 -0.99
CA VAL A 162 -11.67 -58.16 0.21
C VAL A 162 -12.76 -57.82 1.23
N LEU A 163 -13.04 -56.53 1.42
CA LEU A 163 -13.99 -56.02 2.42
C LEU A 163 -15.40 -55.81 1.87
N GLY A 164 -15.60 -55.85 0.55
CA GLY A 164 -16.86 -55.48 -0.10
C GLY A 164 -16.98 -53.98 -0.34
N LEU A 165 -17.97 -53.58 -1.15
CA LEU A 165 -18.18 -52.19 -1.59
C LEU A 165 -18.88 -51.30 -0.54
N GLU A 166 -19.12 -51.83 0.67
CA GLU A 166 -19.97 -51.23 1.70
C GLU A 166 -19.21 -50.19 2.55
N TYR A 167 -17.87 -50.17 2.48
CA TYR A 167 -16.97 -49.40 3.35
C TYR A 167 -16.25 -48.22 2.64
N PRO A 168 -16.92 -47.10 2.34
CA PRO A 168 -16.34 -45.97 1.61
C PRO A 168 -15.20 -45.25 2.37
N GLU A 169 -15.08 -45.43 3.69
CA GLU A 169 -14.01 -44.87 4.52
C GLU A 169 -12.60 -45.37 4.15
N ILE A 170 -12.49 -46.46 3.38
CA ILE A 170 -11.24 -46.91 2.74
C ILE A 170 -10.59 -45.80 1.90
N ARG A 171 -11.37 -44.82 1.42
CA ARG A 171 -10.93 -43.64 0.65
C ARG A 171 -10.53 -42.44 1.52
N ILE A 172 -10.42 -42.56 2.84
CA ILE A 172 -10.05 -41.43 3.73
C ILE A 172 -8.70 -40.77 3.37
N ASN A 173 -7.79 -41.48 2.67
CA ASN A 173 -6.55 -40.91 2.15
C ASN A 173 -6.75 -39.76 1.15
N LYS A 174 -7.92 -39.66 0.50
CA LYS A 174 -8.25 -38.56 -0.44
C LYS A 174 -8.32 -37.19 0.26
N LEU A 175 -8.60 -37.16 1.56
CA LEU A 175 -8.72 -35.92 2.35
C LEU A 175 -7.41 -35.11 2.44
N LEU A 176 -6.26 -35.77 2.26
CA LEU A 176 -4.92 -35.16 2.29
C LEU A 176 -4.70 -34.07 1.21
N ARG A 177 -5.60 -33.96 0.22
CA ARG A 177 -5.57 -32.92 -0.83
C ARG A 177 -6.04 -31.54 -0.36
N ILE A 178 -6.44 -31.37 0.90
CA ILE A 178 -6.92 -30.11 1.48
C ILE A 178 -5.98 -28.91 1.22
N GLY A 179 -4.66 -29.12 1.15
CA GLY A 179 -3.68 -28.07 0.84
C GLY A 179 -3.92 -27.35 -0.50
N ARG A 180 -4.54 -28.02 -1.49
CA ARG A 180 -4.88 -27.40 -2.80
C ARG A 180 -6.05 -26.43 -2.68
N MET A 181 -7.04 -26.75 -1.86
CA MET A 181 -8.15 -25.84 -1.52
C MET A 181 -7.64 -24.63 -0.74
N MET A 182 -6.74 -24.84 0.24
CA MET A 182 -6.14 -23.74 0.99
C MET A 182 -5.36 -22.79 0.07
N GLU A 183 -4.58 -23.32 -0.89
CA GLU A 183 -3.91 -22.49 -1.90
C GLU A 183 -4.90 -21.72 -2.78
N PHE A 184 -6.03 -22.34 -3.17
CA PHE A 184 -7.10 -21.65 -3.89
C PHE A 184 -7.71 -20.51 -3.07
N PHE A 185 -7.95 -20.70 -1.77
CA PHE A 185 -8.50 -19.67 -0.90
C PHE A 185 -7.55 -18.49 -0.74
N THR A 186 -6.28 -18.71 -0.38
CA THR A 186 -5.29 -17.61 -0.27
C THR A 186 -5.18 -16.81 -1.57
N ARG A 187 -5.22 -17.48 -2.74
CA ARG A 187 -5.16 -16.80 -4.04
C ARG A 187 -6.45 -16.06 -4.40
N THR A 188 -7.61 -16.59 -4.05
CA THR A 188 -8.89 -15.92 -4.27
C THR A 188 -9.01 -14.69 -3.37
N GLU A 189 -8.56 -14.78 -2.11
CA GLU A 189 -8.50 -13.69 -1.15
C GLU A 189 -7.64 -12.52 -1.65
N THR A 190 -6.47 -12.81 -2.23
CA THR A 190 -5.59 -11.76 -2.82
C THR A 190 -6.08 -11.22 -4.17
N LYS A 191 -7.01 -11.90 -4.85
CA LYS A 191 -7.57 -11.46 -6.14
C LYS A 191 -8.93 -10.76 -6.04
N THR A 192 -9.67 -10.95 -4.95
CA THR A 192 -10.99 -10.34 -4.77
C THR A 192 -10.88 -8.90 -4.31
N ASN A 193 -11.78 -8.03 -4.79
CA ASN A 193 -11.93 -6.67 -4.26
C ASN A 193 -12.58 -6.66 -2.86
N TYR A 194 -13.10 -7.80 -2.39
CA TYR A 194 -13.84 -7.93 -1.12
C TYR A 194 -13.28 -9.07 -0.25
N PRO A 195 -12.02 -8.98 0.24
CA PRO A 195 -11.36 -10.05 0.98
C PRO A 195 -12.08 -10.40 2.29
N ASN A 196 -12.62 -9.42 3.02
CA ASN A 196 -13.34 -9.66 4.27
C ASN A 196 -14.63 -10.50 4.07
N ILE A 197 -15.39 -10.25 3.00
CA ILE A 197 -16.60 -11.04 2.67
C ILE A 197 -16.19 -12.47 2.32
N PHE A 198 -15.12 -12.64 1.56
CA PHE A 198 -14.61 -13.97 1.19
C PHE A 198 -14.12 -14.76 2.40
N ARG A 199 -13.40 -14.12 3.34
CA ARG A 199 -12.98 -14.74 4.61
C ARG A 199 -14.18 -15.19 5.47
N ILE A 200 -15.22 -14.36 5.59
CA ILE A 200 -16.46 -14.71 6.29
C ILE A 200 -17.15 -15.91 5.61
N GLY A 201 -17.21 -15.93 4.28
CA GLY A 201 -17.75 -17.06 3.52
C GLY A 201 -17.01 -18.37 3.75
N ASN A 202 -15.67 -18.35 3.73
CA ASN A 202 -14.85 -19.53 4.04
C ASN A 202 -15.04 -20.00 5.49
N LEU A 203 -15.15 -19.06 6.44
CA LEU A 203 -15.38 -19.39 7.84
C LEU A 203 -16.75 -20.07 8.04
N ILE A 204 -17.80 -19.56 7.41
CA ILE A 204 -19.13 -20.21 7.39
C ILE A 204 -19.05 -21.60 6.77
N MET A 205 -18.31 -21.76 5.67
CA MET A 205 -18.10 -23.08 5.06
C MET A 205 -17.39 -24.05 6.02
N TYR A 206 -16.39 -23.60 6.78
CA TYR A 206 -15.74 -24.43 7.80
C TYR A 206 -16.69 -24.84 8.93
N ILE A 207 -17.55 -23.92 9.42
CA ILE A 207 -18.60 -24.25 10.40
C ILE A 207 -19.49 -25.38 9.87
N LEU A 208 -19.99 -25.23 8.64
CA LEU A 208 -20.90 -26.19 8.03
C LEU A 208 -20.25 -27.57 7.83
N ILE A 209 -18.96 -27.63 7.47
CA ILE A 209 -18.22 -28.89 7.38
C ILE A 209 -18.05 -29.53 8.77
N ILE A 210 -17.72 -28.76 9.81
CA ILE A 210 -17.52 -29.30 11.17
C ILE A 210 -18.85 -29.85 11.74
N ILE A 211 -19.95 -29.11 11.60
CA ILE A 211 -21.29 -29.57 12.00
C ILE A 211 -21.70 -30.81 11.19
N HIS A 212 -21.43 -30.83 9.87
CA HIS A 212 -21.69 -32.01 9.03
C HIS A 212 -20.91 -33.25 9.50
N TRP A 213 -19.62 -33.11 9.81
CA TRP A 213 -18.79 -34.20 10.30
C TRP A 213 -19.27 -34.72 11.65
N ASN A 214 -19.54 -33.83 12.61
CA ASN A 214 -20.03 -34.24 13.92
C ASN A 214 -21.44 -34.86 13.84
N ALA A 215 -22.33 -34.36 12.98
CA ALA A 215 -23.62 -35.01 12.70
C ALA A 215 -23.47 -36.46 12.20
N CYS A 216 -22.52 -36.70 11.28
CA CYS A 216 -22.22 -38.05 10.80
C CYS A 216 -21.65 -38.94 11.92
N LEU A 217 -20.74 -38.39 12.75
CA LEU A 217 -20.18 -39.11 13.90
C LEU A 217 -21.24 -39.47 14.95
N TYR A 218 -22.14 -38.55 15.31
CA TYR A 218 -23.26 -38.82 16.21
C TYR A 218 -24.19 -39.92 15.69
N PHE A 219 -24.55 -39.90 14.41
CA PHE A 219 -25.37 -40.96 13.81
C PHE A 219 -24.67 -42.32 13.83
N SER A 220 -23.38 -42.35 13.47
CA SER A 220 -22.56 -43.56 13.52
C SER A 220 -22.37 -44.10 14.94
N PHE A 221 -22.19 -43.23 15.92
CA PHE A 221 -22.04 -43.60 17.33
C PHE A 221 -23.37 -44.14 17.90
N SER A 222 -24.50 -43.49 17.57
CA SER A 222 -25.85 -44.01 17.87
C SER A 222 -26.07 -45.40 17.27
N LYS A 223 -25.59 -45.65 16.04
CA LYS A 223 -25.67 -46.97 15.41
C LYS A 223 -24.89 -48.05 16.16
N LEU A 224 -23.72 -47.71 16.72
CA LEU A 224 -22.87 -48.65 17.46
C LEU A 224 -23.48 -49.08 18.80
N ILE A 225 -24.26 -48.21 19.44
CA ILE A 225 -24.99 -48.49 20.69
C ILE A 225 -26.30 -49.23 20.38
N GLY A 226 -27.03 -48.75 19.36
CA GLY A 226 -28.33 -49.25 18.93
C GLY A 226 -29.34 -48.12 18.86
N PHE A 227 -30.04 -47.98 17.73
CA PHE A 227 -31.06 -46.95 17.58
C PHE A 227 -32.24 -47.18 18.54
N GLY A 228 -32.66 -46.13 19.24
CA GLY A 228 -33.71 -46.20 20.26
C GLY A 228 -33.36 -47.01 21.51
N ALA A 229 -32.08 -47.23 21.82
CA ALA A 229 -31.65 -47.86 23.08
C ALA A 229 -31.98 -47.00 24.32
N ASP A 230 -31.98 -45.69 24.15
CA ASP A 230 -32.26 -44.64 25.14
C ASP A 230 -32.67 -43.34 24.43
N ASP A 231 -32.92 -42.27 25.20
CA ASP A 231 -33.37 -40.97 24.70
C ASP A 231 -32.25 -40.13 24.04
N TRP A 232 -30.96 -40.47 24.23
CA TRP A 232 -29.82 -39.67 23.73
C TRP A 232 -29.39 -40.11 22.32
N VAL A 233 -29.40 -41.43 22.06
CA VAL A 233 -29.13 -41.99 20.73
C VAL A 233 -30.20 -41.61 19.71
N TYR A 234 -29.88 -41.77 18.42
CA TYR A 234 -30.86 -41.58 17.34
C TYR A 234 -32.09 -42.51 17.55
N PRO A 235 -33.34 -42.03 17.38
CA PRO A 235 -34.57 -42.80 17.61
C PRO A 235 -34.69 -44.10 16.82
N ALA A 236 -35.52 -45.03 17.30
CA ALA A 236 -35.77 -46.31 16.63
C ALA A 236 -36.24 -46.11 15.18
N LEU A 237 -35.71 -46.94 14.26
CA LEU A 237 -36.02 -46.85 12.82
C LEU A 237 -37.32 -47.55 12.42
N ASP A 238 -37.79 -48.46 13.27
CA ASP A 238 -38.93 -49.36 13.05
C ASP A 238 -40.15 -49.01 13.93
N ASP A 239 -40.13 -47.86 14.62
CA ASP A 239 -41.26 -47.38 15.41
C ASP A 239 -42.49 -47.08 14.52
N PRO A 240 -43.64 -47.78 14.73
CA PRO A 240 -44.85 -47.52 13.98
C PRO A 240 -45.50 -46.16 14.26
N GLU A 241 -45.20 -45.52 15.40
CA GLU A 241 -45.74 -44.22 15.78
C GLU A 241 -44.97 -43.06 15.13
N GLU A 242 -43.66 -43.20 14.91
CA GLU A 242 -42.80 -42.17 14.29
C GLU A 242 -42.02 -42.64 13.05
N PRO A 243 -42.68 -43.19 11.99
CA PRO A 243 -42.02 -43.80 10.84
C PRO A 243 -41.13 -42.84 10.03
N ALA A 244 -41.27 -41.53 10.23
CA ALA A 244 -40.43 -40.51 9.60
C ALA A 244 -38.94 -40.69 9.93
N PHE A 245 -38.57 -41.19 11.12
CA PHE A 245 -37.15 -41.42 11.47
C PHE A 245 -36.50 -42.56 10.66
N GLY A 246 -37.30 -43.40 9.98
CA GLY A 246 -36.81 -44.33 8.96
C GLY A 246 -36.31 -43.66 7.68
N GLU A 247 -36.71 -42.41 7.38
CA GLU A 247 -36.39 -41.77 6.09
C GLU A 247 -34.93 -41.24 6.01
N PRO A 248 -34.19 -41.45 4.89
CA PRO A 248 -32.81 -40.99 4.74
C PRO A 248 -32.60 -39.50 5.00
N MET A 249 -33.55 -38.66 4.56
CA MET A 249 -33.51 -37.21 4.78
C MET A 249 -33.72 -36.85 6.25
N ARG A 250 -34.58 -37.57 6.98
CA ARG A 250 -34.84 -37.33 8.40
C ARG A 250 -33.67 -37.75 9.26
N LYS A 251 -33.02 -38.88 8.95
CA LYS A 251 -31.76 -39.34 9.57
C LYS A 251 -30.72 -38.23 9.56
N TYR A 252 -30.37 -37.74 8.36
CA TYR A 252 -29.39 -36.66 8.22
C TYR A 252 -29.84 -35.35 8.89
N ALA A 253 -31.09 -34.92 8.68
CA ALA A 253 -31.57 -33.64 9.21
C ALA A 253 -31.63 -33.60 10.74
N PHE A 254 -32.02 -34.70 11.40
CA PHE A 254 -32.05 -34.78 12.86
C PHE A 254 -30.64 -34.84 13.45
N SER A 255 -29.72 -35.62 12.87
CA SER A 255 -28.32 -35.64 13.32
C SER A 255 -27.62 -34.29 13.12
N LEU A 256 -27.97 -33.56 12.05
CA LEU A 256 -27.48 -32.20 11.82
C LEU A 256 -28.06 -31.20 12.84
N TYR A 257 -29.33 -31.35 13.21
CA TYR A 257 -29.97 -30.56 14.27
C TYR A 257 -29.30 -30.80 15.63
N TRP A 258 -29.15 -32.07 16.04
CA TRP A 258 -28.44 -32.46 17.26
C TRP A 258 -27.03 -31.86 17.30
N SER A 259 -26.24 -32.07 16.23
CA SER A 259 -24.86 -31.56 16.16
C SER A 259 -24.78 -30.03 16.19
N THR A 260 -25.75 -29.35 15.59
CA THR A 260 -25.85 -27.88 15.67
C THR A 260 -26.09 -27.43 17.11
N LEU A 261 -27.04 -28.03 17.83
CA LEU A 261 -27.33 -27.67 19.23
C LEU A 261 -26.15 -27.91 20.17
N THR A 262 -25.44 -29.03 20.00
CA THR A 262 -24.26 -29.37 20.80
C THR A 262 -23.09 -28.43 20.51
N LEU A 263 -22.72 -28.24 19.23
CA LEU A 263 -21.56 -27.41 18.86
C LEU A 263 -21.78 -25.90 19.03
N THR A 264 -23.03 -25.42 18.95
CA THR A 264 -23.37 -24.02 19.28
C THR A 264 -23.68 -23.80 20.75
N THR A 265 -23.48 -24.82 21.59
CA THR A 265 -23.63 -24.76 23.06
C THR A 265 -25.02 -24.36 23.55
N ILE A 266 -26.05 -24.62 22.74
CA ILE A 266 -27.46 -24.40 23.11
C ILE A 266 -27.93 -25.51 24.07
N GLY A 267 -27.47 -26.75 23.84
CA GLY A 267 -27.55 -27.83 24.84
C GLY A 267 -28.95 -28.41 25.10
N GLU A 268 -29.96 -28.13 24.28
CA GLU A 268 -31.31 -28.70 24.36
C GLU A 268 -31.39 -30.16 23.85
N THR A 269 -30.40 -30.99 24.20
CA THR A 269 -30.38 -32.43 23.89
C THR A 269 -30.70 -33.26 25.14
N PRO A 270 -31.34 -34.44 25.02
CA PRO A 270 -31.50 -35.37 26.13
C PRO A 270 -30.16 -35.69 26.81
N PRO A 271 -30.14 -36.03 28.12
CA PRO A 271 -28.92 -36.36 28.82
C PRO A 271 -28.38 -37.73 28.38
N PRO A 272 -27.05 -37.90 28.24
CA PRO A 272 -26.43 -39.22 28.06
C PRO A 272 -26.83 -40.22 29.16
N ALA A 273 -26.94 -41.50 28.81
CA ALA A 273 -27.26 -42.60 29.72
C ALA A 273 -26.03 -43.47 30.06
N LEU A 274 -25.13 -43.68 29.09
CA LEU A 274 -23.95 -44.56 29.21
C LEU A 274 -22.65 -43.77 29.40
N ASP A 275 -21.69 -44.35 30.14
CA ASP A 275 -20.35 -43.75 30.35
C ASP A 275 -19.63 -43.40 29.02
N SER A 276 -19.85 -44.19 27.97
CA SER A 276 -19.32 -43.96 26.63
C SER A 276 -19.92 -42.74 25.94
N GLU A 277 -21.21 -42.48 26.17
CA GLU A 277 -21.92 -41.31 25.65
C GLU A 277 -21.54 -40.06 26.43
N PHE A 278 -21.42 -40.16 27.76
CA PHE A 278 -20.86 -39.08 28.58
C PHE A 278 -19.46 -38.69 28.10
N LEU A 279 -18.58 -39.65 27.83
CA LEU A 279 -17.24 -39.38 27.31
C LEU A 279 -17.28 -38.72 25.92
N PHE A 280 -18.11 -39.24 25.00
CA PHE A 280 -18.28 -38.66 23.67
C PHE A 280 -18.84 -37.23 23.74
N HIS A 281 -19.92 -37.02 24.48
CA HIS A 281 -20.61 -35.73 24.61
C HIS A 281 -19.75 -34.68 25.32
N VAL A 282 -18.99 -35.04 26.36
CA VAL A 282 -18.04 -34.11 27.02
C VAL A 282 -16.90 -33.72 26.07
N MET A 283 -16.38 -34.66 25.28
CA MET A 283 -15.33 -34.38 24.30
C MET A 283 -15.85 -33.49 23.16
N ASP A 284 -17.05 -33.77 22.62
CA ASP A 284 -17.67 -32.96 21.59
C ASP A 284 -18.03 -31.56 22.09
N PHE A 285 -18.54 -31.44 23.32
CA PHE A 285 -18.84 -30.14 23.93
C PHE A 285 -17.56 -29.31 24.17
N LEU A 286 -16.48 -29.92 24.65
CA LEU A 286 -15.19 -29.23 24.83
C LEU A 286 -14.62 -28.72 23.49
N VAL A 287 -14.65 -29.57 22.45
CA VAL A 287 -14.21 -29.20 21.10
C VAL A 287 -15.13 -28.13 20.50
N GLY A 288 -16.44 -28.27 20.66
CA GLY A 288 -17.46 -27.33 20.20
C GLY A 288 -17.29 -25.93 20.81
N VAL A 289 -17.16 -25.82 22.13
CA VAL A 289 -16.89 -24.55 22.83
C VAL A 289 -15.65 -23.85 22.26
N LEU A 290 -14.53 -24.57 22.12
CA LEU A 290 -13.27 -24.00 21.62
C LEU A 290 -13.37 -23.54 20.16
N ILE A 291 -14.00 -24.35 19.30
CA ILE A 291 -14.22 -24.01 17.89
C ILE A 291 -15.16 -22.81 17.77
N PHE A 292 -16.33 -22.85 18.44
CA PHE A 292 -17.34 -21.80 18.36
C PHE A 292 -16.81 -20.46 18.89
N ALA A 293 -16.11 -20.45 20.04
CA ALA A 293 -15.48 -19.25 20.58
C ALA A 293 -14.43 -18.65 19.61
N THR A 294 -13.58 -19.49 19.01
CA THR A 294 -12.59 -19.06 18.01
C THR A 294 -13.26 -18.45 16.78
N ILE A 295 -14.37 -19.04 16.32
CA ILE A 295 -15.11 -18.62 15.14
C ILE A 295 -15.84 -17.28 15.39
N VAL A 296 -16.56 -17.15 16.51
CA VAL A 296 -17.24 -15.90 16.89
C VAL A 296 -16.22 -14.77 17.07
N GLY A 297 -15.07 -15.04 17.71
CA GLY A 297 -13.97 -14.08 17.83
C GLY A 297 -13.46 -13.60 16.47
N ASN A 298 -13.18 -14.53 15.55
CA ASN A 298 -12.74 -14.20 14.19
C ASN A 298 -13.77 -13.37 13.40
N ILE A 299 -15.07 -13.66 13.53
CA ILE A 299 -16.14 -12.87 12.91
C ILE A 299 -16.14 -11.45 13.48
N ALA A 300 -16.08 -11.29 14.80
CA ALA A 300 -16.05 -9.98 15.46
C ALA A 300 -14.84 -9.15 15.01
N THR A 301 -13.64 -9.74 14.95
CA THR A 301 -12.44 -9.08 14.44
C THR A 301 -12.58 -8.67 12.96
N MET A 302 -13.19 -9.52 12.11
CA MET A 302 -13.42 -9.18 10.70
C MET A 302 -14.42 -8.03 10.52
N ILE A 303 -15.49 -7.97 11.32
CA ILE A 303 -16.46 -6.86 11.31
C ILE A 303 -15.78 -5.56 11.76
N SER A 304 -14.97 -5.61 12.82
CA SER A 304 -14.19 -4.46 13.30
C SER A 304 -13.24 -3.93 12.23
N ASN A 305 -12.48 -4.83 11.58
CA ASN A 305 -11.56 -4.48 10.49
C ASN A 305 -12.28 -3.89 9.26
N MET A 306 -13.49 -4.37 8.93
CA MET A 306 -14.30 -3.82 7.83
C MET A 306 -14.73 -2.37 8.10
N ASN A 307 -15.06 -2.05 9.35
CA ASN A 307 -15.51 -0.71 9.75
C ASN A 307 -14.37 0.20 10.23
N ALA A 308 -13.11 -0.26 10.22
CA ALA A 308 -11.97 0.43 10.82
C ALA A 308 -11.75 1.84 10.25
N ALA A 309 -11.88 2.05 8.94
CA ALA A 309 -11.71 3.36 8.32
C ALA A 309 -12.79 4.37 8.79
N GLN A 310 -14.03 3.91 8.98
CA GLN A 310 -15.13 4.73 9.50
C GLN A 310 -14.93 5.02 10.99
N ALA A 311 -14.51 4.03 11.78
CA ALA A 311 -14.22 4.20 13.20
C ALA A 311 -13.06 5.20 13.43
N GLN A 312 -11.99 5.12 12.64
CA GLN A 312 -10.88 6.07 12.68
C GLN A 312 -11.32 7.50 12.32
N PHE A 313 -12.15 7.66 11.28
CA PHE A 313 -12.67 8.97 10.89
C PHE A 313 -13.61 9.56 11.96
N GLN A 314 -14.48 8.73 12.53
CA GLN A 314 -15.38 9.12 13.61
C GLN A 314 -14.59 9.56 14.86
N SER A 315 -13.57 8.80 15.25
CA SER A 315 -12.66 9.17 16.35
C SER A 315 -11.96 10.51 16.12
N ARG A 316 -11.50 10.81 14.89
CA ARG A 316 -10.94 12.12 14.53
C ARG A 316 -11.96 13.25 14.73
N ILE A 317 -13.21 13.05 14.30
CA ILE A 317 -14.29 14.03 14.50
C ILE A 317 -14.57 14.24 15.99
N ASP A 318 -14.65 13.17 16.78
CA ASP A 318 -15.05 13.27 18.18
C ASP A 318 -13.97 13.94 19.05
N ASN A 319 -12.69 13.70 18.75
CA ASN A 319 -11.57 14.47 19.32
C ASN A 319 -11.69 15.98 19.01
N ILE A 320 -12.12 16.35 17.80
CA ILE A 320 -12.30 17.75 17.40
C ILE A 320 -13.54 18.36 18.06
N LYS A 321 -14.65 17.62 18.20
CA LYS A 321 -15.82 18.05 19.00
C LYS A 321 -15.42 18.31 20.46
N GLN A 322 -14.68 17.39 21.08
CA GLN A 322 -14.18 17.53 22.45
C GLN A 322 -13.30 18.79 22.59
N TYR A 323 -12.36 19.02 21.64
CA TYR A 323 -11.55 20.23 21.61
C TYR A 323 -12.41 21.51 21.54
N MET A 324 -13.41 21.55 20.64
CA MET A 324 -14.32 22.70 20.51
C MET A 324 -15.15 22.96 21.76
N GLN A 325 -15.61 21.91 22.45
CA GLN A 325 -16.34 22.02 23.71
C GLN A 325 -15.45 22.57 24.83
N VAL A 326 -14.24 22.01 25.03
CA VAL A 326 -13.26 22.47 26.02
C VAL A 326 -12.87 23.94 25.79
N ARG A 327 -12.71 24.34 24.52
CA ARG A 327 -12.38 25.72 24.13
C ARG A 327 -13.59 26.66 24.03
N LYS A 328 -14.80 26.19 24.33
CA LYS A 328 -16.07 26.96 24.29
C LYS A 328 -16.28 27.70 22.96
N VAL A 329 -16.02 27.00 21.86
CA VAL A 329 -16.26 27.50 20.49
C VAL A 329 -17.75 27.76 20.27
N SER A 330 -18.10 28.74 19.42
CA SER A 330 -19.49 29.06 19.13
C SER A 330 -20.20 27.91 18.40
N LYS A 331 -21.49 27.67 18.74
CA LYS A 331 -22.28 26.61 18.11
C LYS A 331 -22.43 26.75 16.59
N GLU A 332 -22.37 27.97 16.08
CA GLU A 332 -22.34 28.23 14.63
C GLU A 332 -21.07 27.69 13.97
N LEU A 333 -19.89 27.91 14.59
CA LEU A 333 -18.63 27.40 14.06
C LEU A 333 -18.53 25.88 14.23
N GLU A 334 -18.99 25.33 15.36
CA GLU A 334 -19.08 23.88 15.60
C GLU A 334 -19.93 23.19 14.52
N LEU A 335 -21.12 23.71 14.21
CA LEU A 335 -21.97 23.18 13.15
C LEU A 335 -21.35 23.30 11.75
N ARG A 336 -20.58 24.36 11.48
CA ARG A 336 -19.86 24.53 10.20
C ARG A 336 -18.72 23.53 10.06
N VAL A 337 -17.97 23.27 11.13
CA VAL A 337 -16.90 22.25 11.16
C VAL A 337 -17.49 20.85 10.93
N ILE A 338 -18.58 20.49 11.61
CA ILE A 338 -19.24 19.18 11.44
C ILE A 338 -19.71 19.01 9.98
N LYS A 339 -20.41 20.00 9.40
CA LYS A 339 -20.87 19.95 7.99
C LYS A 339 -19.74 19.78 6.98
N TRP A 340 -18.57 20.35 7.25
CA TRP A 340 -17.38 20.18 6.40
C TRP A 340 -16.84 18.74 6.48
N PHE A 341 -16.78 18.14 7.68
CA PHE A 341 -16.42 16.73 7.83
C PHE A 341 -17.45 15.79 7.18
N ASP A 342 -18.75 16.06 7.33
CA ASP A 342 -19.80 15.28 6.66
C ASP A 342 -19.64 15.32 5.13
N TYR A 343 -19.29 16.49 4.56
CA TYR A 343 -18.98 16.63 3.14
C TYR A 343 -17.74 15.83 2.73
N LEU A 344 -16.64 15.89 3.51
CA LEU A 344 -15.44 15.11 3.21
C LEU A 344 -15.71 13.60 3.21
N TRP A 345 -16.50 13.09 4.17
CA TRP A 345 -16.85 11.68 4.24
C TRP A 345 -17.73 11.23 3.06
N ASN A 346 -18.86 11.91 2.87
CA ASN A 346 -19.86 11.52 1.86
C ASN A 346 -19.35 11.63 0.43
N ASN A 347 -18.34 12.48 0.18
CA ASN A 347 -17.69 12.62 -1.13
C ASN A 347 -16.39 11.83 -1.27
N GLY A 348 -16.01 10.98 -0.29
CA GLY A 348 -14.82 10.12 -0.36
C GLY A 348 -13.48 10.87 -0.25
N LYS A 349 -13.47 12.09 0.30
CA LYS A 349 -12.31 12.99 0.42
C LYS A 349 -11.69 13.01 1.83
N ALA A 350 -12.11 12.08 2.69
CA ALA A 350 -11.68 11.98 4.08
C ALA A 350 -10.28 11.35 4.28
N GLN A 351 -9.74 10.67 3.26
CA GLN A 351 -8.40 10.08 3.29
C GLN A 351 -7.38 11.02 2.63
N ASP A 352 -6.16 11.09 3.19
CA ASP A 352 -5.05 11.81 2.59
C ASP A 352 -4.42 10.95 1.48
N GLU A 353 -4.54 11.41 0.22
CA GLU A 353 -3.94 10.78 -0.96
C GLU A 353 -2.41 10.57 -0.77
N ARG A 354 -1.72 11.44 -0.02
CA ARG A 354 -0.27 11.33 0.22
C ARG A 354 0.08 10.19 1.17
N GLU A 355 -0.72 9.93 2.21
CA GLU A 355 -0.49 8.79 3.10
C GLU A 355 -0.72 7.46 2.38
N VAL A 356 -1.76 7.38 1.54
CA VAL A 356 -2.09 6.18 0.77
C VAL A 356 -1.00 5.87 -0.26
N LEU A 357 -0.51 6.88 -0.98
CA LEU A 357 0.51 6.71 -2.03
C LEU A 357 1.95 6.58 -1.50
N ARG A 358 2.19 6.77 -0.19
CA ARG A 358 3.52 6.65 0.44
C ARG A 358 4.13 5.25 0.32
N TYR A 359 3.31 4.21 0.26
CA TYR A 359 3.77 2.81 0.16
C TYR A 359 4.19 2.39 -1.26
N LEU A 360 3.99 3.26 -2.26
CA LEU A 360 4.32 2.96 -3.65
C LEU A 360 5.71 3.50 -4.03
N PRO A 361 6.51 2.75 -4.82
CA PRO A 361 7.70 3.27 -5.47
C PRO A 361 7.41 4.55 -6.27
N ASP A 362 8.35 5.49 -6.31
CA ASP A 362 8.15 6.82 -6.91
C ASP A 362 7.64 6.76 -8.35
N LYS A 363 8.08 5.77 -9.13
CA LYS A 363 7.60 5.54 -10.50
C LYS A 363 6.10 5.23 -10.56
N LEU A 364 5.59 4.34 -9.70
CA LEU A 364 4.16 4.01 -9.66
C LEU A 364 3.34 5.17 -9.09
N ARG A 365 3.89 5.91 -8.12
CA ARG A 365 3.26 7.14 -7.61
C ARG A 365 3.14 8.21 -8.72
N ALA A 366 4.16 8.34 -9.56
CA ALA A 366 4.13 9.22 -10.73
C ALA A 366 3.10 8.77 -11.77
N GLU A 367 3.08 7.49 -12.15
CA GLU A 367 2.13 6.94 -13.12
C GLU A 367 0.67 7.14 -12.66
N ILE A 368 0.35 6.85 -11.40
CA ILE A 368 -0.99 7.10 -10.82
C ILE A 368 -1.31 8.59 -10.80
N GLY A 369 -0.40 9.43 -10.29
CA GLY A 369 -0.61 10.87 -10.24
C GLY A 369 -0.88 11.47 -11.63
N ILE A 370 -0.14 11.03 -12.64
CA ILE A 370 -0.36 11.41 -14.04
C ILE A 370 -1.78 11.01 -14.45
N GLN A 371 -2.18 9.76 -14.26
CA GLN A 371 -3.49 9.28 -14.68
C GLN A 371 -4.66 10.00 -13.98
N VAL A 372 -4.49 10.42 -12.72
CA VAL A 372 -5.53 11.12 -11.94
C VAL A 372 -5.58 12.64 -12.22
N HIS A 373 -4.43 13.29 -12.41
CA HIS A 373 -4.35 14.77 -12.42
C HIS A 373 -4.03 15.39 -13.79
N MET A 374 -3.47 14.64 -14.75
CA MET A 374 -3.04 15.17 -16.05
C MET A 374 -4.19 15.80 -16.84
N ASP A 375 -5.38 15.22 -16.81
CA ASP A 375 -6.58 15.78 -17.47
C ASP A 375 -7.08 17.08 -16.84
N THR A 376 -6.77 17.32 -15.57
CA THR A 376 -7.04 18.61 -14.93
C THR A 376 -6.00 19.62 -15.37
N LEU A 377 -4.71 19.28 -15.30
CA LEU A 377 -3.60 20.16 -15.68
C LEU A 377 -3.62 20.58 -17.16
N LYS A 378 -3.93 19.66 -18.08
CA LYS A 378 -4.06 19.96 -19.52
C LYS A 378 -5.18 20.95 -19.84
N LYS A 379 -6.22 21.03 -19.02
CA LYS A 379 -7.30 22.04 -19.17
C LYS A 379 -6.86 23.43 -18.71
N VAL A 380 -5.81 23.52 -17.89
CA VAL A 380 -5.28 24.81 -17.41
C VAL A 380 -4.49 25.47 -18.53
N ARG A 381 -5.01 26.59 -19.05
CA ARG A 381 -4.43 27.35 -20.18
C ARG A 381 -3.00 27.87 -19.99
N ILE A 382 -2.39 27.71 -18.82
CA ILE A 382 -0.98 28.06 -18.58
C ILE A 382 -0.04 26.85 -18.71
N PHE A 383 -0.59 25.65 -18.52
CA PHE A 383 0.13 24.37 -18.57
C PHE A 383 -0.18 23.56 -19.83
N ALA A 384 -1.20 23.93 -20.60
CA ALA A 384 -1.57 23.31 -21.88
C ALA A 384 -0.42 23.33 -22.92
N ASP A 385 0.35 24.42 -22.96
CA ASP A 385 1.46 24.64 -23.90
C ASP A 385 2.84 24.29 -23.28
N CYS A 386 2.87 23.65 -22.11
CA CYS A 386 4.11 23.25 -21.43
C CYS A 386 4.56 21.84 -21.84
N GLU A 387 5.86 21.57 -21.71
CA GLU A 387 6.41 20.23 -21.92
C GLU A 387 5.83 19.21 -20.92
N ALA A 388 5.59 17.98 -21.38
CA ALA A 388 5.06 16.91 -20.55
C ALA A 388 5.92 16.60 -19.31
N GLY A 389 7.25 16.77 -19.38
CA GLY A 389 8.17 16.59 -18.25
C GLY A 389 7.83 17.49 -17.05
N LEU A 390 7.58 18.78 -17.31
CA LEU A 390 7.14 19.73 -16.28
C LEU A 390 5.80 19.29 -15.68
N LEU A 391 4.83 18.88 -16.51
CA LEU A 391 3.52 18.45 -16.02
C LEU A 391 3.64 17.26 -15.07
N ILE A 392 4.50 16.29 -15.38
CA ILE A 392 4.75 15.11 -14.54
C ILE A 392 5.34 15.50 -13.18
N GLN A 393 6.29 16.44 -13.13
CA GLN A 393 6.83 16.93 -11.86
C GLN A 393 5.78 17.69 -11.03
N LEU A 394 5.02 18.59 -11.68
CA LEU A 394 4.00 19.39 -11.00
C LEU A 394 2.90 18.51 -10.39
N VAL A 395 2.44 17.49 -11.13
CA VAL A 395 1.48 16.47 -10.67
C VAL A 395 1.87 15.91 -9.29
N LEU A 396 3.13 15.53 -9.10
CA LEU A 396 3.62 14.92 -7.85
C LEU A 396 3.64 15.88 -6.66
N LYS A 397 3.69 17.20 -6.92
CA LYS A 397 3.77 18.25 -5.90
C LYS A 397 2.41 18.85 -5.52
N LEU A 398 1.36 18.64 -6.33
CA LEU A 398 0.01 19.11 -6.02
C LEU A 398 -0.48 18.58 -4.65
N ARG A 399 -1.31 19.39 -3.98
CA ARG A 399 -2.02 19.04 -2.74
C ARG A 399 -3.52 19.31 -2.92
N PRO A 400 -4.40 18.30 -2.82
CA PRO A 400 -5.83 18.56 -2.80
C PRO A 400 -6.22 19.36 -1.55
N GLN A 401 -7.09 20.36 -1.71
CA GLN A 401 -7.68 21.16 -0.64
C GLN A 401 -9.17 21.41 -0.95
N VAL A 402 -10.02 21.33 0.09
CA VAL A 402 -11.48 21.44 -0.02
C VAL A 402 -11.97 22.66 0.77
N PHE A 403 -12.62 23.59 0.09
CA PHE A 403 -13.17 24.81 0.67
C PHE A 403 -14.70 24.74 0.76
N SER A 404 -15.27 25.28 1.83
CA SER A 404 -16.71 25.31 2.09
C SER A 404 -17.41 26.50 1.40
N PRO A 405 -18.74 26.46 1.19
CA PRO A 405 -19.50 27.60 0.69
C PRO A 405 -19.28 28.84 1.57
N GLY A 406 -18.90 29.97 0.96
CA GLY A 406 -18.63 31.23 1.65
C GLY A 406 -17.19 31.39 2.17
N ASP A 407 -16.34 30.36 2.11
CA ASP A 407 -14.95 30.44 2.56
C ASP A 407 -14.13 31.36 1.63
N TYR A 408 -13.35 32.28 2.23
CA TYR A 408 -12.34 33.06 1.49
C TYR A 408 -11.06 32.23 1.38
N ILE A 409 -10.64 31.91 0.16
CA ILE A 409 -9.38 31.20 -0.11
C ILE A 409 -8.19 32.15 -0.01
N CYS A 410 -8.39 33.40 -0.44
CA CYS A 410 -7.45 34.49 -0.17
C CYS A 410 -8.17 35.84 -0.11
N LYS A 411 -7.65 36.76 0.69
CA LYS A 411 -8.07 38.16 0.70
C LYS A 411 -6.99 39.04 0.07
N LYS A 412 -7.42 40.16 -0.50
CA LYS A 412 -6.55 41.21 -1.05
C LYS A 412 -5.60 41.71 0.05
N GLY A 413 -4.32 41.74 -0.25
CA GLY A 413 -3.26 42.13 0.69
C GLY A 413 -2.63 40.97 1.48
N ASP A 414 -3.23 39.77 1.53
CA ASP A 414 -2.61 38.59 2.15
C ASP A 414 -1.30 38.20 1.45
N ILE A 415 -0.38 37.51 2.14
CA ILE A 415 0.88 37.04 1.56
C ILE A 415 0.63 35.76 0.75
N GLY A 416 0.91 35.79 -0.56
CA GLY A 416 0.58 34.70 -1.48
C GLY A 416 1.68 33.66 -1.64
N ARG A 417 1.73 32.66 -0.74
CA ARG A 417 2.75 31.58 -0.77
C ARG A 417 2.43 30.40 -1.69
N GLU A 418 1.22 30.35 -2.25
CA GLU A 418 0.68 29.19 -2.97
C GLU A 418 -0.11 29.65 -4.20
N MET A 419 -0.23 28.83 -5.23
CA MET A 419 -1.26 28.98 -6.27
C MET A 419 -2.27 27.85 -6.20
N TYR A 420 -3.46 28.11 -6.74
CA TYR A 420 -4.57 27.16 -6.73
C TYR A 420 -5.10 26.91 -8.14
N ILE A 421 -5.35 25.64 -8.45
CA ILE A 421 -5.97 25.17 -9.68
C ILE A 421 -7.35 24.62 -9.33
N ILE A 422 -8.41 25.07 -10.00
CA ILE A 422 -9.78 24.64 -9.73
C ILE A 422 -10.00 23.27 -10.39
N LYS A 423 -10.09 22.19 -9.58
CA LYS A 423 -10.46 20.84 -10.04
C LYS A 423 -11.97 20.78 -10.26
N ASP A 424 -12.73 21.15 -9.23
CA ASP A 424 -14.19 21.21 -9.27
C ASP A 424 -14.73 22.34 -8.38
N GLY A 425 -15.97 22.76 -8.63
CA GLY A 425 -16.63 23.86 -7.93
C GLY A 425 -16.54 25.21 -8.66
N LYS A 426 -16.94 26.27 -7.94
CA LYS A 426 -17.05 27.64 -8.46
C LYS A 426 -16.57 28.64 -7.43
N LEU A 427 -15.65 29.51 -7.83
CA LEU A 427 -15.13 30.59 -7.00
C LEU A 427 -15.58 31.93 -7.57
N ALA A 428 -15.97 32.87 -6.70
CA ALA A 428 -16.26 34.24 -7.08
C ALA A 428 -15.11 35.16 -6.66
N VAL A 429 -14.62 35.97 -7.60
CA VAL A 429 -13.75 37.12 -7.29
C VAL A 429 -14.67 38.23 -6.79
N VAL A 430 -14.53 38.60 -5.52
CA VAL A 430 -15.38 39.60 -4.86
C VAL A 430 -14.62 40.89 -4.58
N ALA A 431 -15.33 42.02 -4.62
CA ALA A 431 -14.76 43.30 -4.21
C ALA A 431 -14.54 43.36 -2.70
N ASP A 432 -13.96 44.47 -2.25
CA ASP A 432 -13.66 44.73 -0.85
C ASP A 432 -14.93 44.90 0.02
N ASP A 433 -16.12 45.03 -0.61
CA ASP A 433 -17.43 45.00 0.03
C ASP A 433 -17.94 43.57 0.36
N GLY A 434 -17.33 42.53 -0.20
CA GLY A 434 -17.76 41.13 -0.06
C GLY A 434 -19.09 40.77 -0.74
N VAL A 435 -19.75 41.70 -1.45
CA VAL A 435 -21.07 41.54 -2.07
C VAL A 435 -20.96 41.54 -3.60
N THR A 436 -20.25 42.51 -4.17
CA THR A 436 -20.11 42.62 -5.63
C THR A 436 -19.15 41.55 -6.16
N GLN A 437 -19.60 40.81 -7.17
CA GLN A 437 -18.87 39.71 -7.81
C GLN A 437 -18.39 40.18 -9.19
N PHE A 438 -17.09 40.21 -9.41
CA PHE A 438 -16.51 40.63 -10.70
C PHE A 438 -16.54 39.50 -11.73
N VAL A 439 -16.06 38.32 -11.34
CA VAL A 439 -15.88 37.15 -12.22
C VAL A 439 -16.12 35.88 -11.41
N VAL A 440 -16.76 34.88 -12.02
CA VAL A 440 -16.84 33.52 -11.47
C VAL A 440 -15.85 32.63 -12.22
N LEU A 441 -14.90 32.05 -11.48
CA LEU A 441 -13.94 31.07 -11.96
C LEU A 441 -14.52 29.66 -11.77
N GLY A 442 -14.55 28.87 -12.85
CA GLY A 442 -14.95 27.46 -12.83
C GLY A 442 -13.77 26.50 -13.06
N SER A 443 -14.06 25.20 -13.00
CA SER A 443 -13.11 24.10 -13.20
C SER A 443 -12.19 24.29 -14.41
N GLY A 444 -10.90 24.01 -14.24
CA GLY A 444 -9.84 24.26 -15.23
C GLY A 444 -9.25 25.68 -15.22
N SER A 445 -9.86 26.62 -14.47
CA SER A 445 -9.23 27.92 -14.17
C SER A 445 -8.18 27.77 -13.05
N TYR A 446 -7.30 28.75 -12.93
CA TYR A 446 -6.28 28.84 -11.88
C TYR A 446 -6.20 30.27 -11.36
N PHE A 447 -5.59 30.47 -10.18
CA PHE A 447 -5.32 31.79 -9.62
C PHE A 447 -4.18 31.76 -8.59
N GLY A 448 -3.63 32.95 -8.31
CA GLY A 448 -2.57 33.15 -7.31
C GLY A 448 -1.15 33.11 -7.89
N GLU A 449 -1.02 32.94 -9.20
CA GLU A 449 0.22 32.96 -9.98
C GLU A 449 1.02 34.26 -9.80
N ILE A 450 0.33 35.40 -9.68
CA ILE A 450 0.95 36.72 -9.58
C ILE A 450 1.78 36.88 -8.29
N SER A 451 1.34 36.33 -7.17
CA SER A 451 2.04 36.49 -5.89
C SER A 451 3.25 35.56 -5.76
N ILE A 452 3.20 34.38 -6.38
CA ILE A 452 4.30 33.42 -6.33
C ILE A 452 5.42 33.78 -7.30
N LEU A 453 5.10 34.33 -8.48
CA LEU A 453 6.08 34.87 -9.42
C LEU A 453 6.58 36.23 -8.92
N ASN A 454 7.86 36.36 -8.57
CA ASN A 454 8.46 37.63 -8.14
C ASN A 454 8.66 38.60 -9.33
N ILE A 455 7.55 39.06 -9.93
CA ILE A 455 7.57 39.91 -11.13
C ILE A 455 8.14 41.29 -10.78
N LYS A 456 9.24 41.66 -11.46
CA LYS A 456 9.91 42.96 -11.31
C LYS A 456 8.96 44.11 -11.66
N GLY A 457 8.93 45.15 -10.82
CA GLY A 457 8.02 46.30 -10.98
C GLY A 457 6.57 46.08 -10.49
N SER A 458 6.24 44.93 -9.87
CA SER A 458 4.91 44.69 -9.28
C SER A 458 4.68 45.52 -8.01
N LYS A 459 3.67 46.40 -7.99
CA LYS A 459 3.23 47.17 -6.82
C LYS A 459 2.70 46.28 -5.69
N ALA A 460 2.17 45.10 -6.03
CA ALA A 460 1.68 44.14 -5.05
C ALA A 460 2.79 43.28 -4.44
N GLY A 461 3.91 43.08 -5.15
CA GLY A 461 4.96 42.14 -4.76
C GLY A 461 4.38 40.75 -4.46
N ASN A 462 4.75 40.18 -3.31
CA ASN A 462 4.27 38.88 -2.82
C ASN A 462 2.88 38.94 -2.13
N ARG A 463 2.04 39.94 -2.45
CA ARG A 463 0.67 40.05 -1.91
C ARG A 463 -0.39 39.64 -2.92
N ARG A 464 -1.53 39.20 -2.42
CA ARG A 464 -2.74 38.87 -3.20
C ARG A 464 -3.40 40.14 -3.70
N THR A 465 -3.79 40.16 -4.97
CA THR A 465 -4.39 41.33 -5.64
C THR A 465 -5.92 41.42 -5.48
N ALA A 466 -6.60 40.30 -5.21
CA ALA A 466 -8.06 40.21 -5.15
C ALA A 466 -8.55 39.30 -4.01
N ASN A 467 -9.81 39.49 -3.62
CA ASN A 467 -10.50 38.59 -2.70
C ASN A 467 -11.18 37.47 -3.51
N ILE A 468 -10.97 36.21 -3.13
CA ILE A 468 -11.53 35.05 -3.81
C ILE A 468 -12.28 34.20 -2.80
N ARG A 469 -13.57 33.97 -3.05
CA ARG A 469 -14.50 33.27 -2.16
C ARG A 469 -15.13 32.08 -2.86
N SER A 470 -15.25 30.94 -2.18
CA SER A 470 -15.97 29.78 -2.71
C SER A 470 -17.48 30.03 -2.72
N VAL A 471 -18.15 29.70 -3.83
CA VAL A 471 -19.62 29.82 -3.95
C VAL A 471 -20.32 28.59 -3.38
N GLY A 472 -19.75 27.41 -3.62
CA GLY A 472 -20.20 26.13 -3.07
C GLY A 472 -19.07 25.42 -2.33
N TYR A 473 -19.15 24.09 -2.20
CA TYR A 473 -17.95 23.31 -1.95
C TYR A 473 -17.08 23.31 -3.21
N SER A 474 -15.79 23.56 -3.07
CA SER A 474 -14.84 23.61 -4.19
C SER A 474 -13.58 22.81 -3.89
N ASP A 475 -13.13 22.03 -4.88
CA ASP A 475 -11.92 21.24 -4.85
C ASP A 475 -10.81 21.97 -5.59
N LEU A 476 -9.76 22.35 -4.87
CA LEU A 476 -8.60 23.04 -5.42
C LEU A 476 -7.37 22.16 -5.29
N PHE A 477 -6.50 22.17 -6.29
CA PHE A 477 -5.12 21.73 -6.11
C PHE A 477 -4.27 22.92 -5.74
N CYS A 478 -3.68 22.88 -4.54
CA CYS A 478 -2.67 23.80 -4.08
C CYS A 478 -1.28 23.35 -4.57
N LEU A 479 -0.50 24.30 -5.08
CA LEU A 479 0.92 24.16 -5.37
C LEU A 479 1.68 25.26 -4.62
N SER A 480 2.73 24.92 -3.87
CA SER A 480 3.51 25.93 -3.14
C SER A 480 4.43 26.71 -4.08
N LYS A 481 4.84 27.91 -3.65
CA LYS A 481 5.81 28.74 -4.38
C LYS A 481 7.13 27.99 -4.57
N ASP A 482 7.61 27.31 -3.53
CA ASP A 482 8.92 26.65 -3.55
C ASP A 482 8.89 25.42 -4.48
N ASP A 483 7.84 24.59 -4.37
CA ASP A 483 7.56 23.46 -5.26
C ASP A 483 7.55 23.86 -6.75
N LEU A 484 6.88 24.98 -7.07
CA LEU A 484 6.80 25.49 -8.44
C LEU A 484 8.15 26.07 -8.87
N MET A 485 8.81 26.89 -8.05
CA MET A 485 10.05 27.57 -8.43
C MET A 485 11.21 26.59 -8.67
N GLU A 486 11.28 25.50 -7.89
CA GLU A 486 12.19 24.38 -8.14
C GLU A 486 11.95 23.80 -9.53
N SER A 487 10.70 23.41 -9.84
CA SER A 487 10.34 22.84 -11.14
C SER A 487 10.50 23.83 -12.31
N LEU A 488 10.22 25.13 -12.12
CA LEU A 488 10.45 26.18 -13.13
C LEU A 488 11.94 26.53 -13.32
N THR A 489 12.84 26.03 -12.47
CA THR A 489 14.29 26.21 -12.66
C THR A 489 14.81 25.25 -13.73
N GLU A 490 14.20 24.06 -13.86
CA GLU A 490 14.53 23.09 -14.93
C GLU A 490 13.87 23.44 -16.27
N TYR A 491 12.71 24.11 -16.26
CA TYR A 491 11.93 24.44 -17.47
C TYR A 491 11.79 25.98 -17.65
N PRO A 492 12.84 26.67 -18.14
CA PRO A 492 12.87 28.14 -18.22
C PRO A 492 11.84 28.75 -19.19
N ASP A 493 11.48 28.05 -20.28
CA ASP A 493 10.49 28.53 -21.24
C ASP A 493 9.09 28.62 -20.62
N ALA A 494 8.72 27.62 -19.81
CA ALA A 494 7.48 27.63 -19.05
C ALA A 494 7.45 28.77 -18.04
N LYS A 495 8.59 29.02 -17.36
CA LYS A 495 8.76 30.15 -16.44
C LYS A 495 8.55 31.49 -17.15
N ALA A 496 9.12 31.67 -18.34
CA ALA A 496 8.95 32.87 -19.15
C ALA A 496 7.47 33.10 -19.53
N MET A 497 6.75 32.05 -19.97
CA MET A 497 5.31 32.15 -20.26
C MET A 497 4.47 32.47 -19.02
N LEU A 498 4.83 31.93 -17.86
CA LEU A 498 4.20 32.23 -16.57
C LEU A 498 4.39 33.69 -16.17
N GLU A 499 5.63 34.18 -16.22
CA GLU A 499 5.93 35.60 -15.94
C GLU A 499 5.24 36.55 -16.91
N GLU A 500 5.21 36.23 -18.21
CA GLU A 500 4.57 37.08 -19.23
C GLU A 500 3.05 37.16 -19.04
N LYS A 501 2.35 36.03 -18.80
CA LYS A 501 0.92 36.05 -18.45
C LYS A 501 0.68 36.83 -17.15
N GLY A 502 1.54 36.69 -16.14
CA GLY A 502 1.46 37.47 -14.90
C GLY A 502 1.63 38.98 -15.13
N ARG A 503 2.57 39.39 -15.99
CA ARG A 503 2.78 40.79 -16.39
C ARG A 503 1.56 41.35 -17.12
N GLN A 504 0.97 40.60 -18.06
CA GLN A 504 -0.22 41.04 -18.81
C GLN A 504 -1.42 41.30 -17.88
N ILE A 505 -1.61 40.47 -16.85
CA ILE A 505 -2.68 40.68 -15.86
C ILE A 505 -2.35 41.91 -14.97
N LEU A 506 -1.11 42.04 -14.48
CA LEU A 506 -0.67 43.21 -13.71
C LEU A 506 -0.77 44.52 -14.51
N MET A 507 -0.49 44.51 -15.82
CA MET A 507 -0.69 45.66 -16.71
C MET A 507 -2.17 46.04 -16.83
N LYS A 508 -3.04 45.05 -17.05
CA LYS A 508 -4.49 45.25 -17.17
C LYS A 508 -5.09 45.89 -15.91
N ASP A 509 -4.61 45.48 -14.75
CA ASP A 509 -5.10 45.96 -13.45
C ASP A 509 -4.35 47.22 -12.95
N GLY A 510 -3.40 47.77 -13.72
CA GLY A 510 -2.63 48.98 -13.37
C GLY A 510 -1.62 48.81 -12.22
N LEU A 511 -1.29 47.56 -11.88
CA LEU A 511 -0.48 47.16 -10.72
C LEU A 511 1.02 46.94 -11.03
N ILE A 512 1.46 47.25 -12.25
CA ILE A 512 2.88 47.25 -12.64
C ILE A 512 3.39 48.68 -12.85
N ASP A 513 4.59 48.99 -12.36
CA ASP A 513 5.32 50.19 -12.75
C ASP A 513 6.12 49.92 -14.02
N LEU A 514 5.80 50.65 -15.09
CA LEU A 514 6.47 50.57 -16.38
C LEU A 514 7.72 51.46 -16.48
N ASP A 515 7.89 52.40 -15.55
CA ASP A 515 9.02 53.34 -15.53
C ASP A 515 10.30 52.68 -15.00
N PRO A 516 11.36 52.56 -15.83
CA PRO A 516 12.63 51.95 -15.40
C PRO A 516 13.32 52.70 -14.24
N ALA A 517 12.94 53.95 -13.99
CA ALA A 517 13.46 54.76 -12.89
C ALA A 517 12.90 54.37 -11.51
N ASN A 518 11.70 53.79 -11.44
CA ASN A 518 11.08 53.30 -10.19
C ASN A 518 11.40 51.83 -9.90
N ILE A 519 11.83 51.07 -10.90
CA ILE A 519 12.30 49.69 -10.74
C ILE A 519 13.73 49.73 -10.17
N LYS A 520 13.87 49.58 -8.84
CA LYS A 520 15.19 49.43 -8.21
C LYS A 520 15.95 48.26 -8.86
N PRO A 521 17.20 48.47 -9.34
CA PRO A 521 18.00 47.37 -9.87
C PRO A 521 18.39 46.41 -8.73
N GLU A 522 18.36 45.10 -8.99
CA GLU A 522 18.61 44.04 -7.99
C GLU A 522 19.91 44.25 -7.19
N VAL A 523 20.96 44.77 -7.84
CA VAL A 523 22.24 45.08 -7.19
C VAL A 523 22.06 46.06 -6.03
N LYS A 524 21.31 47.16 -6.23
CA LYS A 524 21.05 48.15 -5.16
C LYS A 524 20.15 47.61 -4.06
N GLU A 525 19.16 46.78 -4.40
CA GLU A 525 18.29 46.18 -3.38
C GLU A 525 19.04 45.10 -2.56
N LEU A 526 20.00 44.41 -3.18
CA LEU A 526 20.89 43.47 -2.51
C LEU A 526 21.89 44.21 -1.62
N GLU A 527 22.51 45.30 -2.11
CA GLU A 527 23.37 46.19 -1.32
C GLU A 527 22.65 46.77 -0.10
N GLU A 528 21.41 47.27 -0.25
CA GLU A 528 20.58 47.73 0.88
C GLU A 528 20.32 46.60 1.89
N LYS A 529 20.00 45.37 1.43
CA LYS A 529 19.76 44.21 2.31
C LYS A 529 21.02 43.78 3.05
N VAL A 530 22.17 43.76 2.37
CA VAL A 530 23.48 43.43 2.94
C VAL A 530 23.91 44.47 3.97
N SER A 531 23.79 45.77 3.67
CA SER A 531 24.03 46.86 4.62
C SER A 531 23.11 46.77 5.86
N LYS A 532 21.85 46.40 5.67
CA LYS A 532 20.88 46.16 6.75
C LYS A 532 21.19 44.91 7.59
N LEU A 533 21.83 43.91 7.01
CA LEU A 533 22.36 42.75 7.74
C LEU A 533 23.60 43.12 8.55
N TYR A 534 24.55 43.87 7.99
CA TYR A 534 25.73 44.34 8.73
C TYR A 534 25.33 45.19 9.96
N SER A 535 24.43 46.15 9.79
CA SER A 535 23.95 46.99 10.91
C SER A 535 23.16 46.21 11.97
N THR A 536 22.41 45.16 11.60
CA THR A 536 21.74 44.31 12.62
C THR A 536 22.71 43.37 13.33
N MET A 537 23.75 42.88 12.63
CA MET A 537 24.84 42.09 13.22
C MET A 537 25.64 42.91 14.24
N GLU A 538 26.02 44.14 13.90
CA GLU A 538 26.72 45.08 14.80
C GLU A 538 25.88 45.39 16.06
N LEU A 539 24.58 45.62 15.89
CA LEU A 539 23.64 45.84 16.99
C LEU A 539 23.49 44.59 17.88
N MET A 540 23.54 43.38 17.29
CA MET A 540 23.61 42.13 18.05
C MET A 540 24.93 41.97 18.81
N GLN A 541 26.08 42.30 18.22
CA GLN A 541 27.37 42.27 18.92
C GLN A 541 27.41 43.23 20.12
N ILE A 542 26.86 44.45 19.97
CA ILE A 542 26.73 45.42 21.07
C ILE A 542 25.84 44.86 22.19
N LYS A 543 24.70 44.25 21.84
CA LYS A 543 23.83 43.58 22.83
C LYS A 543 24.53 42.41 23.52
N LEU A 544 25.27 41.58 22.78
CA LEU A 544 26.01 40.44 23.32
C LEU A 544 27.10 40.91 24.31
N LYS A 545 27.90 41.92 23.94
CA LYS A 545 28.88 42.56 24.83
C LYS A 545 28.23 43.09 26.11
N LYS A 546 27.05 43.72 26.02
CA LYS A 546 26.30 44.20 27.18
C LYS A 546 25.78 43.07 28.08
N VAL A 547 25.29 41.97 27.51
CA VAL A 547 24.86 40.79 28.27
C VAL A 547 26.05 40.12 28.97
N LEU A 548 27.18 39.94 28.28
CA LEU A 548 28.43 39.43 28.87
C LEU A 548 28.94 40.33 30.00
N GLY A 549 28.89 41.66 29.84
CA GLY A 549 29.23 42.62 30.90
C GLY A 549 28.32 42.49 32.12
N ASN A 550 27.00 42.36 31.90
CA ASN A 550 26.03 42.12 32.98
C ASN A 550 26.23 40.76 33.67
N TYR A 551 26.62 39.72 32.93
CA TYR A 551 26.92 38.40 33.49
C TYR A 551 28.19 38.43 34.35
N LYS A 552 29.27 39.08 33.87
CA LYS A 552 30.50 39.30 34.66
C LYS A 552 30.24 40.12 35.93
N SER A 553 29.43 41.17 35.87
CA SER A 553 29.11 41.99 37.05
C SER A 553 28.18 41.28 38.04
N ALA A 554 27.19 40.53 37.57
CA ALA A 554 26.36 39.67 38.41
C ALA A 554 27.18 38.56 39.08
N GLY A 555 28.09 37.91 38.36
CA GLY A 555 29.00 36.91 38.92
C GLY A 555 29.95 37.49 39.97
N LYS A 556 30.46 38.71 39.78
CA LYS A 556 31.26 39.41 40.80
C LYS A 556 30.45 39.77 42.04
N ALA A 557 29.23 40.27 41.87
CA ALA A 557 28.32 40.59 42.98
C ALA A 557 27.87 39.33 43.74
N LEU A 558 27.71 38.20 43.05
CA LEU A 558 27.41 36.90 43.66
C LEU A 558 28.60 36.38 44.47
N ARG A 559 29.83 36.42 43.91
CA ARG A 559 31.04 36.06 44.66
C ARG A 559 31.27 36.93 45.90
N GLN A 560 31.02 38.24 45.83
CA GLN A 560 31.07 39.10 47.02
C GLN A 560 30.02 38.71 48.07
N ARG A 561 28.79 38.40 47.66
CA ARG A 561 27.76 37.92 48.60
C ARG A 561 28.08 36.56 49.22
N ILE A 562 28.72 35.67 48.46
CA ILE A 562 29.20 34.37 48.97
C ILE A 562 30.28 34.61 50.03
N ALA A 563 31.30 35.41 49.72
CA ALA A 563 32.34 35.79 50.69
C ALA A 563 31.80 36.51 51.94
N ASP A 564 30.81 37.40 51.80
CA ASP A 564 30.14 38.06 52.93
C ASP A 564 29.34 37.05 53.80
N LEU A 565 28.76 36.01 53.20
CA LEU A 565 28.04 34.94 53.91
C LEU A 565 28.98 33.94 54.58
N GLU A 566 30.07 33.54 53.92
CA GLU A 566 31.12 32.68 54.48
C GLU A 566 31.74 33.34 55.72
N ARG A 567 32.00 34.64 55.65
CA ARG A 567 32.50 35.46 56.77
C ARG A 567 31.51 35.60 57.94
N LEU A 568 30.21 35.37 57.71
CA LEU A 568 29.17 35.26 58.75
C LEU A 568 28.98 33.83 59.26
N SER A 569 29.37 32.82 58.46
CA SER A 569 29.28 31.38 58.77
C SER A 569 30.38 30.92 59.74
N GLY A 570 31.56 31.55 59.67
CA GLY A 570 32.68 31.26 60.59
C GLY A 570 33.56 30.07 60.18
N GLU A 571 33.50 29.65 58.91
CA GLU A 571 34.51 28.77 58.31
C GLU A 571 35.60 29.63 57.65
N GLU A 572 36.83 29.51 58.15
CA GLU A 572 38.03 30.00 57.44
C GLU A 572 38.46 28.94 56.42
N VAL A 573 38.58 29.33 55.15
CA VAL A 573 39.21 28.54 54.09
C VAL A 573 40.27 29.43 53.42
N GLU A 574 41.42 28.84 53.09
CA GLU A 574 42.62 29.54 52.63
C GLU A 574 42.42 30.26 51.28
N GLU A 575 43.07 31.41 51.10
CA GLU A 575 43.10 32.14 49.83
C GLU A 575 43.97 31.39 48.80
N GLU A 576 43.37 30.71 47.82
CA GLU A 576 44.08 30.40 46.57
C GLU A 576 44.20 31.67 45.72
N VAL A 577 45.41 32.25 45.74
CA VAL A 577 45.80 33.38 44.89
C VAL A 577 46.11 32.86 43.49
N GLU A 578 45.15 32.95 42.57
CA GLU A 578 45.48 33.01 41.14
C GLU A 578 45.78 34.46 40.74
N GLU A 579 47.07 34.71 40.46
CA GLU A 579 47.52 35.92 39.77
C GLU A 579 47.04 35.90 38.32
N GLU A 580 46.52 37.02 37.80
CA GLU A 580 46.81 37.37 36.41
C GLU A 580 46.83 38.89 36.21
N GLU A 581 48.05 39.45 36.11
CA GLU A 581 48.30 40.82 35.68
C GLU A 581 48.11 40.96 34.16
N GLN A 582 46.97 41.49 33.67
CA GLN A 582 46.96 42.03 32.28
C GLN A 582 45.91 43.09 31.92
N GLU A 583 45.80 44.18 32.70
CA GLU A 583 45.15 45.44 32.24
C GLU A 583 45.96 46.71 32.61
N LYS A 584 47.28 46.74 32.30
CA LYS A 584 48.12 47.96 32.37
C LYS A 584 49.11 48.17 31.20
N LYS A 585 48.72 47.70 30.02
CA LYS A 585 49.15 48.02 28.64
C LYS A 585 47.92 47.52 27.84
N ASP A 586 47.02 48.35 27.31
CA ASP A 586 47.25 49.30 26.20
C ASP A 586 46.37 50.56 26.36
N ALA A 587 46.87 51.52 27.14
CA ALA A 587 46.25 52.84 27.30
C ALA A 587 47.23 53.96 26.91
N LYS A 588 47.88 53.80 25.75
CA LYS A 588 48.63 54.83 25.00
C LYS A 588 48.97 54.29 23.62
N GLU A 589 48.97 55.19 22.63
CA GLU A 589 49.20 54.96 21.19
C GLU A 589 48.05 54.12 20.54
N GLU A 590 47.50 54.47 19.38
CA GLU A 590 47.65 55.68 18.54
C GLU A 590 46.43 55.84 17.61
N THR A 591 46.20 57.06 17.12
CA THR A 591 45.52 57.36 15.85
C THR A 591 46.37 58.41 15.12
N PRO A 592 46.35 58.54 13.77
CA PRO A 592 45.31 58.09 12.83
C PRO A 592 45.83 57.51 11.49
N ASP A 593 44.89 57.41 10.53
CA ASP A 593 45.03 57.46 9.05
C ASP A 593 45.41 56.22 8.22
N GLU A 594 44.35 55.65 7.62
CA GLU A 594 44.07 55.59 6.17
C GLU A 594 45.08 55.01 5.14
N LYS A 595 44.50 54.22 4.20
CA LYS A 595 45.00 53.82 2.85
C LYS A 595 46.08 52.72 2.78
N VAL A 596 46.13 51.88 1.73
CA VAL A 596 45.15 51.31 0.76
C VAL A 596 45.90 50.19 -0.02
N GLU A 597 45.18 49.23 -0.60
CA GLU A 597 45.70 48.14 -1.50
C GLU A 597 46.68 47.12 -0.85
N GLY A 598 46.70 45.84 -1.25
CA GLY A 598 45.85 45.12 -2.22
C GLY A 598 46.59 43.91 -2.81
N ASP A 599 45.88 42.79 -3.01
CA ASP A 599 46.32 41.56 -3.73
C ASP A 599 47.55 40.79 -3.14
N LYS A 600 47.69 39.46 -3.23
CA LYS A 600 46.81 38.34 -3.63
C LYS A 600 47.49 37.01 -3.30
N GLU A 601 46.70 35.93 -3.18
CA GLU A 601 47.08 34.51 -3.48
C GLU A 601 48.24 33.93 -2.62
N GLU A 602 48.39 32.65 -2.27
CA GLU A 602 47.64 31.37 -2.39
C GLU A 602 48.24 30.43 -1.29
N LYS A 603 47.77 29.20 -0.94
CA LYS A 603 46.84 28.23 -1.51
C LYS A 603 46.36 27.20 -0.42
N THR A 604 45.35 26.37 -0.75
CA THR A 604 45.12 24.93 -0.37
C THR A 604 45.70 24.36 0.93
N GLU A 605 44.87 23.83 1.86
CA GLU A 605 44.35 22.43 1.98
C GLU A 605 44.93 21.85 3.30
N GLU A 606 44.34 20.90 4.03
CA GLU A 606 43.10 20.12 3.92
C GLU A 606 42.71 19.76 5.37
N GLU A 607 41.41 19.68 5.72
CA GLU A 607 41.00 19.12 7.02
C GLU A 607 39.87 18.12 6.78
N LYS A 608 40.04 16.90 7.32
CA LYS A 608 39.06 15.83 7.17
C LYS A 608 39.04 14.83 8.31
N ASP A 609 37.79 14.46 8.59
CA ASP A 609 37.29 13.21 9.15
C ASP A 609 37.47 12.95 10.66
N GLU A 610 36.30 12.73 11.25
CA GLU A 610 36.01 12.22 12.58
C GLU A 610 36.66 10.85 12.84
N VAL A 611 36.84 10.49 14.12
CA VAL A 611 36.01 9.47 14.80
C VAL A 611 36.54 9.28 16.23
N THR A 612 35.68 9.49 17.22
CA THR A 612 35.96 9.19 18.62
C THR A 612 35.60 7.73 18.93
N GLN A 613 36.51 6.96 19.50
CA GLN A 613 36.26 5.60 19.95
C GLN A 613 35.97 5.59 21.46
N MET A 614 34.94 4.86 21.88
CA MET A 614 34.57 4.65 23.29
C MET A 614 35.49 3.64 23.96
N ASP A 615 35.71 3.78 25.28
CA ASP A 615 35.72 2.59 26.16
C ASP A 615 35.39 2.91 27.65
N GLU A 616 35.08 1.83 28.38
CA GLU A 616 34.82 1.61 29.82
C GLU A 616 35.37 2.61 30.88
N GLY A 617 34.82 2.73 32.11
CA GLY A 617 33.74 1.99 32.80
C GLY A 617 33.87 2.05 34.34
N LYS A 618 32.84 1.59 35.08
CA LYS A 618 32.62 1.66 36.56
C LYS A 618 32.19 3.05 37.09
N GLY A 619 31.29 3.17 38.07
CA GLY A 619 30.49 2.17 38.80
C GLY A 619 30.32 2.53 40.29
N GLY A 620 29.08 2.67 40.77
CA GLY A 620 28.74 2.98 42.16
C GLY A 620 27.22 3.00 42.38
N GLU A 621 26.75 2.40 43.46
CA GLU A 621 25.33 2.13 43.78
C GLU A 621 24.77 3.14 44.81
N GLY A 622 23.45 3.25 44.94
CA GLY A 622 22.80 3.69 46.19
C GLY A 622 21.52 4.56 46.07
N GLU A 623 20.48 4.13 46.78
CA GLU A 623 19.28 4.88 47.26
C GLU A 623 18.29 5.41 46.16
N GLU A 624 17.06 4.90 46.08
CA GLU A 624 15.89 5.06 46.97
C GLU A 624 15.16 6.41 46.81
N GLU A 625 13.98 6.40 46.16
CA GLU A 625 12.70 6.77 46.81
C GLU A 625 11.49 6.37 45.94
N ALA A 626 10.32 6.22 46.57
CA ALA A 626 9.10 5.67 45.96
C ALA A 626 8.08 6.75 45.59
N THR A 627 7.26 6.49 44.57
CA THR A 627 6.06 7.28 44.26
C THR A 627 4.80 6.50 44.59
N ASP A 628 3.96 7.12 45.43
CA ASP A 628 2.70 6.59 45.96
C ASP A 628 1.56 6.71 44.92
N GLU A 629 0.88 5.59 44.63
CA GLU A 629 -0.35 5.57 43.82
C GLU A 629 -1.55 5.28 44.74
N THR A 630 -2.43 6.28 44.90
CA THR A 630 -3.63 6.16 45.73
C THR A 630 -4.84 5.72 44.90
N GLU A 631 -5.25 4.46 45.06
CA GLU A 631 -6.56 3.97 44.62
C GLU A 631 -7.68 4.66 45.42
N VAL A 632 -8.69 5.20 44.73
CA VAL A 632 -9.96 5.59 45.36
C VAL A 632 -10.99 4.49 45.09
N LYS A 633 -11.46 3.86 46.17
CA LYS A 633 -12.64 2.98 46.18
C LYS A 633 -13.78 3.71 46.86
N ASP A 634 -14.87 3.92 46.13
CA ASP A 634 -16.17 4.30 46.67
C ASP A 634 -17.24 3.38 46.05
N GLU A 635 -17.74 2.42 46.84
CA GLU A 635 -19.04 1.78 46.62
C GLU A 635 -19.72 1.61 47.98
N ASP A 636 -20.54 2.60 48.35
CA ASP A 636 -21.54 2.46 49.41
C ASP A 636 -22.90 2.11 48.78
N ALA A 637 -23.63 1.21 49.44
CA ALA A 637 -24.96 0.80 49.01
C ALA A 637 -26.05 1.62 49.71
N GLU A 638 -27.09 2.03 48.99
CA GLU A 638 -28.43 2.15 49.58
C GLU A 638 -29.56 2.04 48.54
N GLU A 639 -30.76 1.77 49.05
CA GLU A 639 -31.97 1.41 48.30
C GLU A 639 -32.63 2.62 47.60
N GLU A 640 -33.35 2.42 46.47
CA GLU A 640 -34.79 2.70 46.48
C GLU A 640 -35.61 2.06 45.34
N LYS A 641 -36.92 1.97 45.57
CA LYS A 641 -37.94 1.40 44.67
C LYS A 641 -38.35 2.43 43.60
N THR A 642 -38.72 1.99 42.40
CA THR A 642 -40.12 2.03 41.90
C THR A 642 -40.27 1.74 40.39
N LYS A 643 -41.35 1.00 40.08
CA LYS A 643 -41.98 0.75 38.76
C LYS A 643 -41.27 -0.18 37.76
#